data_AF-A0A5E6NYB9-F1
#
_entry.id   AF-A0A5E6NYB9-F1
#
_cell.length_a   1.000
_cell.length_b   1.000
_cell.length_c   1.000
_cell.angle_alpha   90.00
_cell.angle_beta   90.00
_cell.angle_gamma   90.00
#
_symmetry.space_group_name_H-M   'P 1'
#
loop_
_entity.id
_entity.type
_entity.pdbx_description
1 polymer ?
#
loop_
_entity_poly.entity_id
_entity_poly.type
_entity_poly.pdbx_seq_one_letter_code
_entity_poly.pdbx_strand_id
1 'polypeptide(L)'
;MQTKVNSVAIRATNATGAGKTSTLKIGDKIIVTVTLSETVVVTGEPTYTISMGGVNKSATYVSTASNANILVFSYTIASGDTATTGITATTTALSLNAGSIKDTTGNAIQLATPAVASSANTITVDAKAQNSVDSDPPTALLQEPQRGFVINGETRGDQSGVSVSCAGDVNGDGLDDLIVGARYADPSGKLNAGKSYVVFGKADGSAIDLSAIADANNPIGGFVINGAAASDKNGISVSSAGDVNGDGLDDLIVGATHADLNGKKDVGKSYVVFGKADSSAINLSTIATGNSSGGFVINGEEANDWSGISVSSAGDVNGDGLDDLIVGAAHADLSGKLDAGKSYVVFGKADSSAINLSTIAASNSLGGFVINGEETNDWSGLSVSSAGDVNGDGLDDLIVGAGRANLNGKSNVGKSYVVFGKTNGNAIDLSTIADANNPTGGFVINGEIKYDYSGFSVSNAGDVNGDGLDDLIVSAYKGDPSSKSEAGKTYVVFGKANNSAIDLSVIADVSNPTGGFVINGEAAENYSGWSVSSAGDVNGDGLDDLIVGAPYANPDGKSFAGKSYVVFGKINSSAINLSAIADANNPTGGFVMNGEVTGGESGASVSSAGDVNGDGLDDLIVGAKYANPNGHDSGKSYVIFGKTDTNAIDLAKLGGNPKHTIDYLGDKNANTFTGASRDEIFVAGAGNDTLTGNGGMDVFNAGLGTDSILINASNITALEKTGTGNRARVDGGGGVDTLKLDGASLILDLTKISNTRIRDIEIIDIRGSGNNTLKLNLNDLLDASTSTNILKVLGDSGDTVSISGFIKVSGITRTEGDVTYDVYTHGYASTDTKAALWVQQGVSMKDMHRGFVINGKVAGDQSGYSVSSAGDVNGDGLDDLIVGAPFADLSGKSNAGKSYVVFGKADGSAINLSAIAATNNSTGGFVINGEAADDRSGYSVSSAGDINGDGLDDLIVGAWGSQIWTGKSYVVFGKANSSAINLSAIVDADNPTAGAL
;
A
#
# COMPACT_ATOMS: atom_id res chain seq x y z
N MET A 1 61.08 -31.58 31.53
CA MET A 1 60.41 -32.60 30.70
C MET A 1 59.83 -31.86 29.51
N GLN A 2 59.74 -32.45 28.32
CA GLN A 2 59.16 -31.71 27.20
C GLN A 2 57.65 -31.56 27.43
N THR A 3 57.12 -30.34 27.36
CA THR A 3 55.68 -30.09 27.51
C THR A 3 54.91 -30.78 26.40
N LYS A 4 53.82 -31.47 26.76
CA LYS A 4 52.98 -32.24 25.83
C LYS A 4 51.52 -31.84 25.95
N VAL A 5 50.75 -32.13 24.91
CA VAL A 5 49.29 -32.04 24.92
C VAL A 5 48.72 -33.33 25.52
N ASN A 6 47.99 -33.21 26.63
CA ASN A 6 47.35 -34.33 27.33
C ASN A 6 46.01 -34.71 26.68
N SER A 7 45.19 -33.72 26.34
CA SER A 7 43.86 -33.94 25.76
C SER A 7 43.40 -32.75 24.93
N VAL A 8 42.48 -33.03 24.01
CA VAL A 8 41.78 -32.03 23.21
C VAL A 8 40.28 -32.31 23.29
N ALA A 9 39.49 -31.27 23.54
CA ALA A 9 38.03 -31.34 23.51
C ALA A 9 37.48 -30.29 22.54
N ILE A 10 36.48 -30.67 21.75
CA ILE A 10 35.76 -29.78 20.84
C ILE A 10 34.32 -29.67 21.34
N ARG A 11 33.83 -28.45 21.49
CA ARG A 11 32.42 -28.15 21.78
C ARG A 11 31.93 -27.02 20.90
N ALA A 12 30.62 -26.83 20.84
CA ALA A 12 30.00 -25.74 20.11
C ALA A 12 29.29 -24.76 21.04
N THR A 13 29.25 -23.51 20.62
CA THR A 13 28.43 -22.47 21.23
C THR A 13 27.69 -21.68 20.16
N ASN A 14 26.59 -21.05 20.54
CA ASN A 14 26.01 -20.01 19.68
C ASN A 14 26.91 -18.77 19.62
N ALA A 15 26.53 -17.76 18.83
CA ALA A 15 27.26 -16.50 18.68
C ALA A 15 27.54 -15.80 20.03
N THR A 16 26.61 -15.92 21.00
CA THR A 16 26.67 -15.30 22.34
C THR A 16 27.42 -16.14 23.39
N GLY A 17 27.91 -17.33 23.03
CA GLY A 17 28.75 -18.18 23.89
C GLY A 17 28.02 -19.21 24.74
N ALA A 18 26.70 -19.35 24.61
CA ALA A 18 25.92 -20.41 25.24
C ALA A 18 26.18 -21.77 24.56
N GLY A 19 26.34 -22.84 25.34
CA GLY A 19 26.63 -24.18 24.84
C GLY A 19 25.53 -24.71 23.92
N LYS A 20 25.92 -25.32 22.79
CA LYS A 20 25.00 -25.82 21.75
C LYS A 20 25.26 -27.29 21.43
N THR A 21 24.20 -28.08 21.25
CA THR A 21 24.26 -29.51 20.91
C THR A 21 23.53 -29.86 19.61
N SER A 22 23.00 -28.86 18.88
CA SER A 22 22.29 -28.97 17.60
C SER A 22 23.15 -28.48 16.41
N THR A 23 22.62 -28.55 15.18
CA THR A 23 23.31 -28.08 13.95
C THR A 23 23.73 -26.61 14.07
N LEU A 24 25.00 -26.34 13.78
CA LEU A 24 25.56 -24.99 13.78
C LEU A 24 25.26 -24.27 12.47
N LYS A 25 24.89 -22.99 12.59
CA LYS A 25 24.62 -22.05 11.50
C LYS A 25 25.74 -21.01 11.40
N ILE A 26 25.70 -20.17 10.37
CA ILE A 26 26.62 -19.02 10.22
C ILE A 26 26.62 -18.19 11.51
N GLY A 27 27.81 -17.77 11.97
CA GLY A 27 27.98 -16.98 13.20
C GLY A 27 28.13 -17.78 14.51
N ASP A 28 27.70 -19.05 14.54
CA ASP A 28 28.00 -19.94 15.67
C ASP A 28 29.51 -20.21 15.80
N LYS A 29 29.95 -20.72 16.95
CA LYS A 29 31.38 -20.93 17.23
C LYS A 29 31.70 -22.38 17.59
N ILE A 30 32.80 -22.86 17.03
CA ILE A 30 33.48 -24.08 17.47
C ILE A 30 34.60 -23.69 18.41
N ILE A 31 34.57 -24.28 19.62
CA ILE A 31 35.56 -24.04 20.67
C ILE A 31 36.41 -25.29 20.85
N VAL A 32 37.72 -25.15 20.62
CA VAL A 32 38.72 -26.20 20.85
C VAL A 32 39.47 -25.90 22.14
N THR A 33 39.46 -26.82 23.09
CA THR A 33 40.18 -26.73 24.36
C THR A 33 41.31 -27.74 24.38
N VAL A 34 42.55 -27.25 24.48
CA VAL A 34 43.79 -28.06 24.51
C VAL A 34 44.36 -28.02 25.93
N THR A 35 44.45 -29.18 26.59
CA THR A 35 44.99 -29.31 27.94
C THR A 35 46.43 -29.78 27.90
N LEU A 36 47.33 -29.11 28.63
CA LEU A 36 48.77 -29.35 28.60
C LEU A 36 49.25 -30.14 29.83
N SER A 37 50.43 -30.77 29.70
CA SER A 37 51.05 -31.55 30.78
C SER A 37 51.60 -30.71 31.92
N GLU A 38 51.81 -29.41 31.71
CA GLU A 38 52.38 -28.47 32.67
C GLU A 38 52.07 -27.01 32.26
N THR A 39 52.53 -26.06 33.07
CA THR A 39 52.35 -24.63 32.83
C THR A 39 53.24 -24.10 31.72
N VAL A 40 52.65 -23.32 30.81
CA VAL A 40 53.34 -22.70 29.67
C VAL A 40 53.17 -21.18 29.62
N VAL A 41 54.09 -20.54 28.92
CA VAL A 41 54.01 -19.17 28.43
C VAL A 41 53.80 -19.22 26.92
N VAL A 42 52.74 -18.55 26.45
CA VAL A 42 52.42 -18.42 25.03
C VAL A 42 52.75 -17.01 24.56
N THR A 43 53.44 -16.90 23.43
CA THR A 43 53.72 -15.64 22.74
C THR A 43 53.24 -15.74 21.28
N GLY A 44 52.66 -14.69 20.73
CA GLY A 44 52.09 -14.71 19.37
C GLY A 44 50.72 -15.40 19.32
N GLU A 45 50.27 -15.73 18.11
CA GLU A 45 48.92 -16.25 17.84
C GLU A 45 48.96 -17.65 17.24
N PRO A 46 49.21 -18.70 18.06
CA PRO A 46 49.14 -20.07 17.57
C PRO A 46 47.73 -20.37 17.03
N THR A 47 47.63 -21.37 16.15
CA THR A 47 46.35 -21.78 15.56
C THR A 47 46.12 -23.27 15.75
N TYR A 48 44.85 -23.67 15.70
CA TYR A 48 44.45 -25.06 15.76
C TYR A 48 43.59 -25.43 14.55
N THR A 49 44.07 -26.35 13.73
CA THR A 49 43.35 -26.79 12.53
C THR A 49 42.28 -27.82 12.88
N ILE A 50 41.03 -27.49 12.56
CA ILE A 50 39.89 -28.42 12.60
C ILE A 50 39.48 -28.79 11.17
N SER A 51 38.86 -29.95 10.99
CA SER A 51 38.31 -30.41 9.72
C SER A 51 36.79 -30.54 9.83
N MET A 52 36.09 -29.92 8.89
CA MET A 52 34.63 -29.90 8.78
C MET A 52 34.23 -30.37 7.39
N GLY A 53 33.48 -31.48 7.29
CA GLY A 53 33.09 -32.03 5.99
C GLY A 53 34.26 -32.42 5.08
N GLY A 54 35.47 -32.60 5.63
CA GLY A 54 36.70 -32.86 4.88
C GLY A 54 37.51 -31.60 4.50
N VAL A 55 37.05 -30.40 4.86
CA VAL A 55 37.75 -29.13 4.64
C VAL A 55 38.43 -28.66 5.92
N ASN A 56 39.72 -28.34 5.84
CA ASN A 56 40.49 -27.81 6.97
C ASN A 56 40.21 -26.33 7.20
N LYS A 57 39.93 -25.95 8.45
CA LYS A 57 39.72 -24.58 8.92
C LYS A 57 40.63 -24.27 10.11
N SER A 58 41.07 -23.02 10.22
CA SER A 58 42.01 -22.60 11.26
C SER A 58 41.28 -21.88 12.39
N ALA A 59 41.21 -22.50 13.57
CA ALA A 59 40.71 -21.87 14.79
C ALA A 59 41.80 -20.99 15.42
N THR A 60 41.43 -19.78 15.83
CA THR A 60 42.35 -18.75 16.35
C THR A 60 42.47 -18.83 17.87
N TYR A 61 43.67 -18.56 18.40
CA TYR A 61 43.95 -18.60 19.83
C TYR A 61 43.21 -17.49 20.59
N VAL A 62 42.51 -17.85 21.66
CA VAL A 62 41.75 -16.93 22.52
C VAL A 62 42.47 -16.79 23.85
N SER A 63 43.32 -15.77 23.97
CA SER A 63 44.17 -15.56 25.16
C SER A 63 43.34 -15.32 26.44
N THR A 64 42.21 -14.62 26.33
CA THR A 64 41.31 -14.30 27.46
C THR A 64 40.57 -15.51 28.01
N ALA A 65 40.37 -16.55 27.20
CA ALA A 65 39.75 -17.81 27.60
C ALA A 65 40.78 -18.90 27.95
N SER A 66 42.07 -18.61 27.74
CA SER A 66 43.18 -19.51 28.01
C SER A 66 43.77 -19.23 29.40
N ASN A 67 44.43 -20.23 29.97
CA ASN A 67 45.19 -20.09 31.21
C ASN A 67 46.53 -20.83 31.12
N ALA A 68 47.26 -20.86 32.23
CA ALA A 68 48.63 -21.37 32.30
C ALA A 68 48.77 -22.83 31.78
N ASN A 69 47.73 -23.66 31.83
CA ASN A 69 47.79 -25.08 31.42
C ASN A 69 46.71 -25.47 30.39
N ILE A 70 45.88 -24.52 29.96
CA ILE A 70 44.77 -24.74 29.01
C ILE A 70 44.82 -23.67 27.93
N LEU A 71 44.86 -24.10 26.67
CA LEU A 71 44.78 -23.22 25.51
C LEU A 71 43.41 -23.37 24.86
N VAL A 72 42.73 -22.25 24.61
CA VAL A 72 41.42 -22.21 23.96
C VAL A 72 41.58 -21.60 22.57
N PHE A 73 40.99 -22.25 21.57
CA PHE A 73 40.91 -21.77 20.20
C PHE A 73 39.45 -21.68 19.77
N SER A 74 39.12 -20.70 18.93
CA SER A 74 37.76 -20.47 18.44
C SER A 74 37.75 -20.38 16.91
N TYR A 75 36.75 -20.97 16.29
CA TYR A 75 36.43 -20.75 14.88
C TYR A 75 34.95 -20.35 14.76
N THR A 76 34.68 -19.24 14.08
CA THR A 76 33.31 -18.81 13.76
C THR A 76 32.88 -19.46 12.46
N ILE A 77 31.71 -20.10 12.45
CA ILE A 77 31.14 -20.74 11.26
C ILE A 77 30.90 -19.68 10.18
N ALA A 78 31.48 -19.91 9.00
CA ALA A 78 31.37 -19.04 7.83
C ALA A 78 30.39 -19.62 6.79
N SER A 79 29.92 -18.79 5.88
CA SER A 79 29.12 -19.25 4.74
C SER A 79 29.86 -20.32 3.92
N GLY A 80 29.14 -21.36 3.50
CA GLY A 80 29.63 -22.56 2.82
C GLY A 80 30.15 -23.67 3.74
N ASP A 81 30.27 -23.47 5.05
CA ASP A 81 30.74 -24.50 5.97
C ASP A 81 29.70 -25.62 6.16
N THR A 82 30.09 -26.86 5.90
CA THR A 82 29.20 -28.03 6.06
C THR A 82 29.92 -29.17 6.79
N ALA A 83 29.19 -29.86 7.67
CA ALA A 83 29.66 -31.08 8.32
C ALA A 83 28.46 -31.93 8.78
N THR A 84 28.36 -33.15 8.27
CA THR A 84 27.27 -34.08 8.62
C THR A 84 27.71 -35.19 9.59
N THR A 85 29.00 -35.27 9.89
CA THR A 85 29.59 -36.40 10.64
C THR A 85 30.53 -35.96 11.78
N GLY A 86 30.32 -34.79 12.40
CA GLY A 86 31.18 -34.31 13.48
C GLY A 86 32.42 -33.55 13.00
N ILE A 87 33.08 -32.84 13.91
CA ILE A 87 34.30 -32.07 13.67
C ILE A 87 35.52 -32.91 14.03
N THR A 88 36.51 -32.97 13.16
CA THR A 88 37.72 -33.78 13.36
C THR A 88 38.98 -32.93 13.47
N ALA A 89 40.04 -33.50 14.02
CA ALA A 89 41.37 -32.89 14.06
C ALA A 89 42.45 -33.97 14.00
N THR A 90 43.55 -33.69 13.29
CA THR A 90 44.68 -34.62 13.15
C THR A 90 45.73 -34.40 14.23
N THR A 91 46.69 -35.31 14.34
CA THR A 91 47.77 -35.22 15.34
C THR A 91 48.72 -34.04 15.15
N THR A 92 48.62 -33.32 14.03
CA THR A 92 49.44 -32.14 13.70
C THR A 92 48.60 -30.86 13.66
N ALA A 93 47.44 -30.84 14.32
CA ALA A 93 46.50 -29.71 14.27
C ALA A 93 47.01 -28.43 14.94
N LEU A 94 47.87 -28.52 15.96
CA LEU A 94 48.41 -27.36 16.66
C LEU A 94 49.61 -26.77 15.92
N SER A 95 49.53 -25.50 15.54
CA SER A 95 50.58 -24.73 14.87
C SER A 95 50.97 -23.50 15.67
N LEU A 96 52.26 -23.16 15.66
CA LEU A 96 52.77 -21.99 16.39
C LEU A 96 52.53 -20.66 15.66
N ASN A 97 52.34 -20.67 14.33
CA ASN A 97 52.09 -19.47 13.51
C ASN A 97 53.00 -18.27 13.87
N ALA A 98 54.32 -18.46 13.77
CA ALA A 98 55.37 -17.50 14.17
C ALA A 98 55.44 -17.14 15.66
N GLY A 99 54.59 -17.71 16.52
CA GLY A 99 54.62 -17.61 17.97
C GLY A 99 55.48 -18.67 18.67
N SER A 100 55.34 -18.77 20.00
CA SER A 100 56.00 -19.80 20.81
C SER A 100 55.11 -20.26 21.96
N ILE A 101 55.21 -21.54 22.31
CA ILE A 101 54.59 -22.12 23.51
C ILE A 101 55.73 -22.82 24.25
N LYS A 102 56.13 -22.29 25.41
CA LYS A 102 57.27 -22.79 26.18
C LYS A 102 56.92 -23.00 27.64
N ASP A 103 57.53 -23.98 28.29
CA ASP A 103 57.44 -24.09 29.75
C ASP A 103 58.15 -22.92 30.47
N THR A 104 57.97 -22.84 31.79
CA THR A 104 58.60 -21.81 32.64
C THR A 104 60.13 -21.89 32.69
N THR A 105 60.73 -22.96 32.18
CA THR A 105 62.19 -23.14 32.04
C THR A 105 62.70 -22.88 30.62
N GLY A 106 61.81 -22.52 29.68
CA GLY A 106 62.12 -22.15 28.30
C GLY A 106 62.09 -23.28 27.27
N ASN A 107 61.67 -24.50 27.62
CA ASN A 107 61.59 -25.61 26.65
C ASN A 107 60.32 -25.51 25.80
N ALA A 108 60.43 -25.76 24.49
CA ALA A 108 59.29 -25.70 23.57
C ALA A 108 58.33 -26.91 23.69
N ILE A 109 57.05 -26.66 23.45
CA ILE A 109 56.01 -27.70 23.41
C ILE A 109 56.26 -28.73 22.31
N GLN A 110 55.86 -29.97 22.55
CA GLN A 110 55.64 -30.97 21.51
C GLN A 110 54.30 -30.68 20.81
N LEU A 111 54.33 -30.27 19.54
CA LEU A 111 53.13 -29.88 18.77
C LEU A 111 52.18 -31.04 18.42
N ALA A 112 52.57 -32.28 18.70
CA ALA A 112 51.72 -33.43 18.47
C ALA A 112 50.53 -33.42 19.43
N THR A 113 49.33 -33.56 18.90
CA THR A 113 48.07 -33.60 19.65
C THR A 113 47.37 -34.95 19.50
N PRO A 114 46.51 -35.36 20.45
CA PRO A 114 45.57 -36.44 20.22
C PRO A 114 44.65 -36.12 19.02
N ALA A 115 44.47 -37.08 18.11
CA ALA A 115 43.50 -36.93 17.04
C ALA A 115 42.08 -36.93 17.60
N VAL A 116 41.21 -36.07 17.05
CA VAL A 116 39.77 -36.04 17.34
C VAL A 116 39.05 -36.71 16.18
N ALA A 117 38.50 -37.90 16.44
CA ALA A 117 37.68 -38.62 15.46
C ALA A 117 36.26 -38.06 15.39
N SER A 118 35.60 -38.26 14.25
CA SER A 118 34.21 -37.84 14.03
C SER A 118 33.24 -38.39 15.07
N SER A 119 33.48 -39.61 15.56
CA SER A 119 32.67 -40.23 16.62
C SER A 119 32.83 -39.60 18.00
N ALA A 120 33.75 -38.67 18.19
CA ALA A 120 33.99 -38.00 19.48
C ALA A 120 33.03 -36.84 19.76
N ASN A 121 32.27 -36.38 18.76
CA ASN A 121 31.24 -35.35 18.90
C ASN A 121 30.14 -35.51 17.82
N THR A 122 28.91 -35.13 18.13
CA THR A 122 27.76 -35.17 17.18
C THR A 122 27.49 -33.82 16.54
N ILE A 123 28.49 -32.95 16.46
CA ILE A 123 28.31 -31.57 15.98
C ILE A 123 28.12 -31.60 14.46
N THR A 124 26.97 -31.15 14.00
CA THR A 124 26.68 -30.91 12.59
C THR A 124 26.79 -29.43 12.26
N VAL A 125 27.17 -29.10 11.04
CA VAL A 125 27.24 -27.73 10.52
C VAL A 125 26.48 -27.69 9.20
N ASP A 126 25.57 -26.75 9.07
CA ASP A 126 24.84 -26.48 7.82
C ASP A 126 24.79 -24.98 7.59
N ALA A 127 25.88 -24.47 7.01
CA ALA A 127 26.03 -23.07 6.60
C ALA A 127 26.04 -22.96 5.07
N LYS A 128 25.32 -23.83 4.35
CA LYS A 128 25.12 -23.63 2.91
C LYS A 128 24.47 -22.26 2.70
N ALA A 129 25.06 -21.43 1.84
CA ALA A 129 24.28 -20.41 1.15
C ALA A 129 23.13 -21.14 0.43
N GLN A 130 21.89 -20.68 0.57
CA GLN A 130 20.79 -21.18 -0.25
C GLN A 130 21.10 -20.88 -1.71
N ASN A 131 21.78 -21.82 -2.37
CA ASN A 131 21.87 -21.85 -3.81
C ASN A 131 20.65 -22.64 -4.31
N SER A 132 19.48 -22.01 -4.42
CA SER A 132 18.53 -22.43 -5.45
C SER A 132 18.86 -21.66 -6.71
N VAL A 133 19.60 -22.32 -7.59
CA VAL A 133 19.69 -21.93 -8.99
C VAL A 133 18.31 -22.11 -9.57
N ASP A 134 17.72 -21.01 -10.03
CA ASP A 134 16.55 -20.96 -10.89
C ASP A 134 16.86 -21.71 -12.20
N SER A 135 16.47 -22.97 -12.24
CA SER A 135 16.29 -23.72 -13.47
C SER A 135 15.29 -24.84 -13.23
N ASP A 136 14.05 -24.62 -13.66
CA ASP A 136 13.01 -25.65 -13.74
C ASP A 136 13.55 -26.91 -14.46
N PRO A 137 13.50 -28.11 -13.83
CA PRO A 137 13.63 -29.35 -14.57
C PRO A 137 12.26 -29.72 -15.18
N PRO A 138 12.19 -30.15 -16.45
CA PRO A 138 10.93 -30.55 -17.03
C PRO A 138 10.50 -31.94 -16.54
N THR A 139 9.27 -31.98 -16.02
CA THR A 139 8.27 -33.08 -16.00
C THR A 139 8.56 -34.37 -15.21
N ALA A 140 7.82 -34.56 -14.10
CA ALA A 140 6.79 -35.62 -13.95
C ALA A 140 6.09 -35.61 -12.55
N LEU A 141 4.80 -35.28 -12.52
CA LEU A 141 3.75 -35.83 -11.62
C LEU A 141 3.99 -35.92 -10.10
N LEU A 142 4.47 -34.85 -9.48
CA LEU A 142 4.06 -34.48 -8.12
C LEU A 142 3.41 -33.10 -8.25
N GLN A 143 2.14 -32.95 -7.86
CA GLN A 143 1.59 -31.59 -7.68
C GLN A 143 2.49 -30.92 -6.65
N GLU A 144 3.12 -29.80 -7.02
CA GLU A 144 3.74 -28.90 -6.03
C GLU A 144 2.68 -28.64 -4.94
N PRO A 145 3.01 -28.82 -3.64
CA PRO A 145 2.05 -28.57 -2.58
C PRO A 145 1.53 -27.12 -2.69
N GLN A 146 0.23 -26.94 -2.49
CA GLN A 146 -0.38 -25.62 -2.58
C GLN A 146 0.15 -24.77 -1.41
N ARG A 147 0.70 -23.61 -1.76
CA ARG A 147 1.51 -22.80 -0.85
C ARG A 147 0.64 -21.94 0.05
N GLY A 148 1.04 -21.85 1.31
CA GLY A 148 0.26 -21.24 2.38
C GLY A 148 0.09 -22.19 3.56
N PHE A 149 -0.72 -21.79 4.53
CA PHE A 149 -0.94 -22.54 5.76
C PHE A 149 -2.38 -22.46 6.27
N VAL A 150 -2.71 -23.36 7.20
CA VAL A 150 -4.04 -23.44 7.80
C VAL A 150 -3.97 -22.95 9.25
N ILE A 151 -4.96 -22.15 9.66
CA ILE A 151 -5.20 -21.75 11.03
C ILE A 151 -6.43 -22.52 11.55
N ASN A 152 -6.22 -23.43 12.49
CA ASN A 152 -7.28 -24.24 13.07
C ASN A 152 -7.87 -23.57 14.31
N GLY A 153 -9.21 -23.51 14.37
CA GLY A 153 -9.95 -23.01 15.52
C GLY A 153 -9.62 -23.71 16.84
N GLU A 154 -9.71 -22.97 17.95
CA GLU A 154 -9.35 -23.47 19.29
C GLU A 154 -10.34 -24.51 19.82
N THR A 155 -11.61 -24.13 20.01
CA THR A 155 -12.61 -24.97 20.68
C THR A 155 -13.89 -25.10 19.86
N ARG A 156 -14.61 -26.21 20.07
CA ARG A 156 -15.95 -26.45 19.52
C ARG A 156 -16.89 -25.26 19.76
N GLY A 157 -17.51 -24.75 18.68
CA GLY A 157 -18.57 -23.74 18.73
C GLY A 157 -18.07 -22.31 18.69
N ASP A 158 -16.76 -22.07 18.78
CA ASP A 158 -16.17 -20.73 18.80
C ASP A 158 -16.39 -19.95 17.50
N GLN A 159 -16.58 -20.67 16.38
CA GLN A 159 -16.73 -20.11 15.03
C GLN A 159 -15.57 -19.20 14.62
N SER A 160 -14.33 -19.65 14.85
CA SER A 160 -13.15 -18.93 14.34
C SER A 160 -13.19 -18.78 12.82
N GLY A 161 -12.71 -17.66 12.29
CA GLY A 161 -12.82 -17.35 10.87
C GLY A 161 -14.20 -16.81 10.45
N VAL A 162 -15.02 -16.36 11.42
CA VAL A 162 -16.25 -15.61 11.12
C VAL A 162 -15.94 -14.23 10.54
N SER A 163 -14.81 -13.65 10.92
CA SER A 163 -14.23 -12.44 10.37
C SER A 163 -12.71 -12.62 10.38
N VAL A 164 -12.07 -12.30 9.26
CA VAL A 164 -10.61 -12.32 9.08
C VAL A 164 -10.17 -11.02 8.41
N SER A 165 -8.95 -10.58 8.68
CA SER A 165 -8.32 -9.41 8.05
C SER A 165 -6.80 -9.53 8.10
N CYS A 166 -6.11 -8.85 7.18
CA CYS A 166 -4.74 -8.39 7.42
C CYS A 166 -4.72 -7.58 8.73
N ALA A 167 -3.68 -7.77 9.53
CA ALA A 167 -3.41 -7.00 10.74
C ALA A 167 -2.30 -5.96 10.52
N GLY A 168 -1.56 -6.01 9.40
CA GLY A 168 -0.33 -5.25 9.20
C GLY A 168 0.82 -5.83 10.05
N ASP A 169 1.97 -5.17 10.12
CA ASP A 169 3.09 -5.59 10.97
C ASP A 169 2.88 -5.12 12.41
N VAL A 170 2.07 -5.86 13.16
CA VAL A 170 1.73 -5.48 14.54
C VAL A 170 2.87 -5.76 15.52
N ASN A 171 3.92 -6.45 15.08
CA ASN A 171 4.98 -6.96 15.95
C ASN A 171 6.36 -6.36 15.63
N GLY A 172 6.48 -5.70 14.48
CA GLY A 172 7.65 -4.95 14.02
C GLY A 172 8.74 -5.83 13.43
N ASP A 173 8.40 -7.00 12.89
CA ASP A 173 9.38 -7.93 12.30
C ASP A 173 9.51 -7.83 10.77
N GLY A 174 8.80 -6.90 10.14
CA GLY A 174 8.83 -6.65 8.69
C GLY A 174 8.01 -7.65 7.89
N LEU A 175 7.14 -8.44 8.54
CA LEU A 175 6.17 -9.32 7.90
C LEU A 175 4.76 -8.89 8.31
N ASP A 176 3.83 -8.96 7.36
CA ASP A 176 2.44 -8.70 7.69
C ASP A 176 1.86 -9.82 8.58
N ASP A 177 1.06 -9.41 9.56
CA ASP A 177 0.37 -10.28 10.50
C ASP A 177 -1.13 -10.41 10.15
N LEU A 178 -1.82 -11.30 10.87
CA LEU A 178 -3.20 -11.66 10.60
C LEU A 178 -4.08 -11.54 11.84
N ILE A 179 -5.34 -11.15 11.68
CA ILE A 179 -6.34 -11.21 12.76
C ILE A 179 -7.53 -12.11 12.40
N VAL A 180 -7.89 -12.99 13.34
CA VAL A 180 -8.99 -13.97 13.20
C VAL A 180 -9.98 -13.84 14.36
N GLY A 181 -11.24 -13.52 14.04
CA GLY A 181 -12.33 -13.43 14.99
C GLY A 181 -13.00 -14.77 15.31
N ALA A 182 -13.39 -14.97 16.58
CA ALA A 182 -14.10 -16.13 17.11
C ALA A 182 -15.19 -15.69 18.10
N ARG A 183 -16.31 -15.20 17.55
CA ARG A 183 -17.36 -14.46 18.28
C ARG A 183 -18.08 -15.21 19.40
N TYR A 184 -18.00 -16.54 19.44
CA TYR A 184 -18.66 -17.36 20.46
C TYR A 184 -17.70 -18.04 21.42
N ALA A 185 -16.41 -17.72 21.35
CA ALA A 185 -15.46 -18.24 22.33
C ALA A 185 -15.79 -17.75 23.76
N ASP A 186 -15.44 -18.58 24.75
CA ASP A 186 -15.76 -18.39 26.16
C ASP A 186 -14.51 -18.05 27.01
N PRO A 187 -13.82 -16.91 26.78
CA PRO A 187 -12.59 -16.58 27.49
C PRO A 187 -12.84 -16.45 29.00
N SER A 188 -12.01 -17.11 29.79
CA SER A 188 -12.12 -17.13 31.26
C SER A 188 -13.52 -17.51 31.78
N GLY A 189 -14.27 -18.34 31.04
CA GLY A 189 -15.61 -18.80 31.40
C GLY A 189 -16.73 -17.77 31.17
N LYS A 190 -16.46 -16.67 30.47
CA LYS A 190 -17.48 -15.68 30.09
C LYS A 190 -18.19 -16.14 28.82
N LEU A 191 -19.40 -16.69 28.98
CA LEU A 191 -20.19 -17.25 27.88
C LEU A 191 -20.36 -16.25 26.72
N ASN A 192 -19.97 -16.63 25.50
CA ASN A 192 -20.05 -15.85 24.27
C ASN A 192 -19.44 -14.44 24.39
N ALA A 193 -18.44 -14.25 25.24
CA ALA A 193 -17.71 -12.98 25.28
C ALA A 193 -16.89 -12.76 24.00
N GLY A 194 -16.51 -13.84 23.33
CA GLY A 194 -15.75 -13.85 22.10
C GLY A 194 -14.25 -13.67 22.31
N LYS A 195 -13.46 -14.17 21.35
CA LYS A 195 -12.01 -13.98 21.26
C LYS A 195 -11.65 -13.49 19.87
N SER A 196 -10.55 -12.75 19.77
CA SER A 196 -9.84 -12.52 18.51
C SER A 196 -8.41 -13.00 18.68
N TYR A 197 -7.80 -13.47 17.60
CA TYR A 197 -6.45 -14.02 17.60
C TYR A 197 -5.62 -13.25 16.59
N VAL A 198 -4.50 -12.73 17.05
CA VAL A 198 -3.46 -12.21 16.18
C VAL A 198 -2.49 -13.34 15.91
N VAL A 199 -2.19 -13.58 14.66
CA VAL A 199 -1.30 -14.64 14.18
C VAL A 199 -0.15 -13.97 13.44
N PHE A 200 1.07 -14.18 13.91
CA PHE A 200 2.22 -13.53 13.31
C PHE A 200 2.57 -14.13 11.94
N GLY A 201 3.02 -13.28 11.02
CA GLY A 201 3.57 -13.63 9.72
C GLY A 201 4.70 -14.64 9.83
N LYS A 202 4.86 -15.50 8.82
CA LYS A 202 5.93 -16.51 8.80
C LYS A 202 6.21 -17.04 7.40
N ALA A 203 7.50 -17.28 7.16
CA ALA A 203 8.02 -17.85 5.92
C ALA A 203 7.86 -19.38 5.76
N ASP A 204 7.04 -20.07 6.56
CA ASP A 204 6.80 -21.51 6.39
C ASP A 204 5.32 -21.85 6.23
N GLY A 205 5.05 -22.99 5.58
CA GLY A 205 3.68 -23.46 5.35
C GLY A 205 3.08 -24.24 6.52
N SER A 206 3.69 -24.24 7.71
CA SER A 206 3.21 -25.07 8.82
C SER A 206 1.85 -24.59 9.35
N ALA A 207 0.95 -25.52 9.68
CA ALA A 207 -0.35 -25.16 10.24
C ALA A 207 -0.20 -24.59 11.66
N ILE A 208 -1.09 -23.67 12.02
CA ILE A 208 -1.20 -23.06 13.35
C ILE A 208 -2.50 -23.54 14.01
N ASP A 209 -2.41 -23.97 15.26
CA ASP A 209 -3.59 -24.19 16.09
C ASP A 209 -3.77 -22.98 17.01
N LEU A 210 -4.96 -22.35 16.99
CA LEU A 210 -5.24 -21.17 17.83
C LEU A 210 -5.12 -21.45 19.34
N SER A 211 -5.20 -22.73 19.75
CA SER A 211 -4.90 -23.15 21.12
C SER A 211 -3.45 -22.91 21.55
N ALA A 212 -2.50 -22.91 20.61
CA ALA A 212 -1.09 -22.62 20.87
C ALA A 212 -0.86 -21.12 21.09
N ILE A 213 -1.60 -20.26 20.39
CA ILE A 213 -1.60 -18.80 20.61
C ILE A 213 -2.27 -18.46 21.95
N ALA A 214 -3.32 -19.19 22.32
CA ALA A 214 -4.04 -18.99 23.58
C ALA A 214 -3.39 -19.66 24.81
N ASP A 215 -2.25 -20.35 24.66
CA ASP A 215 -1.60 -20.98 25.81
C ASP A 215 -1.11 -19.92 26.79
N ALA A 216 -1.71 -19.88 27.98
CA ALA A 216 -1.38 -18.92 29.02
C ALA A 216 0.05 -19.04 29.56
N ASN A 217 0.74 -20.16 29.31
CA ASN A 217 2.10 -20.39 29.83
C ASN A 217 3.19 -20.18 28.78
N ASN A 218 2.88 -20.45 27.50
CA ASN A 218 3.85 -20.38 26.42
C ASN A 218 3.14 -20.12 25.08
N PRO A 219 2.58 -18.91 24.89
CA PRO A 219 1.96 -18.55 23.63
C PRO A 219 3.02 -18.49 22.53
N ILE A 220 2.71 -19.03 21.35
CA ILE A 220 3.60 -19.05 20.19
C ILE A 220 2.88 -18.57 18.93
N GLY A 221 3.59 -17.82 18.09
CA GLY A 221 3.09 -17.39 16.77
C GLY A 221 1.98 -16.34 16.81
N GLY A 222 1.91 -15.53 17.88
CA GLY A 222 0.95 -14.42 18.00
C GLY A 222 0.45 -14.21 19.42
N PHE A 223 -0.70 -13.55 19.58
CA PHE A 223 -1.37 -13.36 20.87
C PHE A 223 -2.91 -13.37 20.76
N VAL A 224 -3.58 -13.59 21.89
CA VAL A 224 -5.05 -13.64 21.98
C VAL A 224 -5.63 -12.38 22.63
N ILE A 225 -6.73 -11.89 22.08
CA ILE A 225 -7.54 -10.78 22.59
C ILE A 225 -8.85 -11.35 23.17
N ASN A 226 -8.96 -11.30 24.50
CA ASN A 226 -10.10 -11.86 25.24
C ASN A 226 -11.23 -10.85 25.43
N GLY A 227 -12.46 -11.24 25.08
CA GLY A 227 -13.68 -10.44 25.25
C GLY A 227 -13.92 -9.94 26.68
N ALA A 228 -14.54 -8.76 26.78
CA ALA A 228 -14.70 -8.02 28.03
C ALA A 228 -15.76 -8.63 28.95
N ALA A 229 -16.99 -8.83 28.46
CA ALA A 229 -18.11 -9.39 29.21
C ALA A 229 -18.88 -10.46 28.42
N ALA A 230 -19.69 -11.25 29.12
CA ALA A 230 -20.47 -12.34 28.52
C ALA A 230 -21.49 -11.79 27.51
N SER A 231 -21.63 -12.48 26.38
CA SER A 231 -22.51 -12.12 25.24
C SER A 231 -22.11 -10.87 24.45
N ASP A 232 -20.97 -10.23 24.75
CA ASP A 232 -20.46 -9.08 23.97
C ASP A 232 -20.12 -9.48 22.52
N LYS A 233 -19.79 -10.76 22.28
CA LYS A 233 -19.41 -11.34 20.98
C LYS A 233 -18.23 -10.63 20.28
N ASN A 234 -17.16 -10.35 21.03
CA ASN A 234 -15.90 -9.85 20.47
C ASN A 234 -15.41 -10.74 19.31
N GLY A 235 -14.86 -10.14 18.25
CA GLY A 235 -14.37 -10.86 17.07
C GLY A 235 -15.48 -11.19 16.06
N ILE A 236 -16.65 -10.53 16.17
CA ILE A 236 -17.68 -10.56 15.13
C ILE A 236 -17.26 -9.77 13.87
N SER A 237 -16.46 -8.72 14.07
CA SER A 237 -15.77 -7.96 13.03
C SER A 237 -14.38 -7.58 13.56
N VAL A 238 -13.35 -7.82 12.77
CA VAL A 238 -11.95 -7.49 13.05
C VAL A 238 -11.34 -6.81 11.82
N SER A 239 -10.39 -5.90 12.02
CA SER A 239 -9.60 -5.28 10.95
C SER A 239 -8.28 -4.76 11.51
N SER A 240 -7.29 -4.53 10.63
CA SER A 240 -6.21 -3.59 10.95
C SER A 240 -6.81 -2.22 11.22
N ALA A 241 -6.20 -1.50 12.15
CA ALA A 241 -6.47 -0.11 12.43
C ALA A 241 -5.45 0.83 11.77
N GLY A 242 -4.36 0.31 11.20
CA GLY A 242 -3.17 1.08 10.85
C GLY A 242 -2.43 1.57 12.12
N ASP A 243 -1.46 2.47 11.98
CA ASP A 243 -0.75 3.07 13.12
C ASP A 243 -1.55 4.26 13.68
N VAL A 244 -2.58 3.95 14.48
CA VAL A 244 -3.45 5.00 15.02
C VAL A 244 -2.80 5.78 16.15
N ASN A 245 -1.62 5.36 16.62
CA ASN A 245 -0.98 5.89 17.81
C ASN A 245 0.38 6.56 17.53
N GLY A 246 0.93 6.35 16.34
CA GLY A 246 2.17 6.94 15.84
C GLY A 246 3.42 6.27 16.39
N ASP A 247 3.38 4.98 16.73
CA ASP A 247 4.53 4.23 17.25
C ASP A 247 5.23 3.34 16.22
N GLY A 248 4.77 3.35 14.96
CA GLY A 248 5.32 2.61 13.84
C GLY A 248 4.91 1.14 13.82
N LEU A 249 3.99 0.72 14.67
CA LEU A 249 3.38 -0.61 14.64
C LEU A 249 1.95 -0.49 14.16
N ASP A 250 1.52 -1.46 13.36
CA ASP A 250 0.11 -1.56 13.04
C ASP A 250 -0.72 -1.92 14.28
N ASP A 251 -1.83 -1.21 14.46
CA ASP A 251 -2.80 -1.43 15.52
C ASP A 251 -4.00 -2.23 15.01
N LEU A 252 -4.88 -2.63 15.93
CA LEU A 252 -6.01 -3.52 15.63
C LEU A 252 -7.32 -2.93 16.12
N ILE A 253 -8.39 -3.06 15.34
CA ILE A 253 -9.75 -2.75 15.78
C ILE A 253 -10.63 -3.99 15.82
N VAL A 254 -11.32 -4.19 16.95
CA VAL A 254 -12.22 -5.34 17.16
C VAL A 254 -13.61 -4.89 17.63
N GLY A 255 -14.64 -5.38 16.94
CA GLY A 255 -16.05 -5.12 17.24
C GLY A 255 -16.62 -6.08 18.28
N ALA A 256 -17.41 -5.53 19.19
CA ALA A 256 -18.21 -6.23 20.20
C ALA A 256 -19.65 -5.70 20.16
N THR A 257 -20.35 -6.05 19.07
CA THR A 257 -21.65 -5.47 18.66
C THR A 257 -22.76 -5.57 19.71
N HIS A 258 -22.70 -6.54 20.61
CA HIS A 258 -23.74 -6.77 21.63
C HIS A 258 -23.30 -6.31 23.03
N ALA A 259 -22.22 -5.53 23.13
CA ALA A 259 -21.76 -5.02 24.40
C ALA A 259 -22.75 -4.02 25.01
N ASP A 260 -23.06 -4.23 26.28
CA ASP A 260 -23.90 -3.34 27.06
C ASP A 260 -23.10 -2.16 27.64
N LEU A 261 -23.76 -1.01 27.81
CA LEU A 261 -23.15 0.17 28.42
C LEU A 261 -24.14 0.89 29.34
N ASN A 262 -23.78 1.02 30.62
CA ASN A 262 -24.54 1.82 31.60
C ASN A 262 -26.04 1.48 31.68
N GLY A 263 -26.40 0.20 31.48
CA GLY A 263 -27.79 -0.28 31.50
C GLY A 263 -28.55 -0.14 30.17
N LYS A 264 -27.94 0.46 29.15
CA LYS A 264 -28.41 0.37 27.76
C LYS A 264 -27.94 -0.96 27.17
N LYS A 265 -28.87 -1.68 26.53
CA LYS A 265 -28.59 -3.00 25.94
C LYS A 265 -28.09 -2.88 24.51
N ASP A 266 -27.18 -3.78 24.13
CA ASP A 266 -26.72 -3.95 22.74
C ASP A 266 -26.34 -2.60 22.09
N VAL A 267 -25.73 -1.71 22.88
CA VAL A 267 -25.21 -0.42 22.39
C VAL A 267 -24.08 -0.67 21.40
N GLY A 268 -23.32 -1.74 21.66
CA GLY A 268 -22.13 -2.08 20.93
C GLY A 268 -20.92 -1.30 21.42
N LYS A 269 -19.75 -1.93 21.32
CA LYS A 269 -18.45 -1.31 21.57
C LYS A 269 -17.48 -1.76 20.50
N SER A 270 -16.48 -0.95 20.25
CA SER A 270 -15.27 -1.34 19.54
C SER A 270 -14.07 -1.13 20.45
N TYR A 271 -13.01 -1.88 20.23
CA TYR A 271 -11.76 -1.74 20.97
C TYR A 271 -10.63 -1.61 19.99
N VAL A 272 -9.82 -0.59 20.20
CA VAL A 272 -8.52 -0.45 19.55
C VAL A 272 -7.50 -1.12 20.47
N VAL A 273 -6.68 -1.98 19.91
CA VAL A 273 -5.63 -2.72 20.60
C VAL A 273 -4.33 -2.36 19.93
N PHE A 274 -3.40 -1.77 20.68
CA PHE A 274 -2.13 -1.36 20.10
C PHE A 274 -1.24 -2.55 19.76
N GLY A 275 -0.48 -2.42 18.68
CA GLY A 275 0.55 -3.35 18.24
C GLY A 275 1.57 -3.64 19.33
N LYS A 276 2.15 -4.85 19.32
CA LYS A 276 3.24 -5.24 20.23
C LYS A 276 3.97 -6.48 19.75
N ALA A 277 5.29 -6.47 19.99
CA ALA A 277 6.18 -7.60 19.70
C ALA A 277 5.98 -8.83 20.62
N ASP A 278 5.44 -8.65 21.84
CA ASP A 278 5.30 -9.77 22.77
C ASP A 278 4.02 -10.60 22.53
N SER A 279 4.03 -11.86 22.95
CA SER A 279 2.89 -12.77 22.77
C SER A 279 1.89 -12.77 23.95
N SER A 280 1.96 -11.78 24.86
CA SER A 280 1.07 -11.75 26.03
C SER A 280 -0.40 -11.49 25.65
N ALA A 281 -1.32 -12.15 26.35
CA ALA A 281 -2.75 -12.01 26.05
C ALA A 281 -3.31 -10.63 26.47
N ILE A 282 -4.13 -10.04 25.62
CA ILE A 282 -4.88 -8.82 25.90
C ILE A 282 -6.26 -9.17 26.47
N ASN A 283 -6.73 -8.40 27.44
CA ASN A 283 -8.07 -8.55 28.00
C ASN A 283 -8.86 -7.26 27.77
N LEU A 284 -9.89 -7.29 26.95
CA LEU A 284 -10.67 -6.08 26.64
C LEU A 284 -11.36 -5.47 27.86
N SER A 285 -11.59 -6.26 28.92
CA SER A 285 -12.09 -5.73 30.19
C SER A 285 -11.14 -4.74 30.87
N THR A 286 -9.82 -4.82 30.61
CA THR A 286 -8.86 -3.81 31.11
C THR A 286 -8.87 -2.57 30.24
N ILE A 287 -8.94 -2.73 28.92
CA ILE A 287 -9.06 -1.61 27.97
C ILE A 287 -10.35 -0.81 28.21
N ALA A 288 -11.44 -1.51 28.51
CA ALA A 288 -12.73 -0.90 28.85
C ALA A 288 -12.68 0.09 30.05
N THR A 289 -11.63 0.04 30.88
CA THR A 289 -11.46 0.96 32.02
C THR A 289 -10.79 2.29 31.63
N GLY A 290 -10.31 2.44 30.39
CA GLY A 290 -9.71 3.67 29.87
C GLY A 290 -8.38 4.07 30.52
N ASN A 291 -7.66 3.11 31.12
CA ASN A 291 -6.36 3.33 31.79
C ASN A 291 -5.33 2.24 31.42
N SER A 292 -5.50 1.56 30.29
CA SER A 292 -4.54 0.58 29.78
C SER A 292 -3.50 1.25 28.87
N SER A 293 -2.30 0.70 28.80
CA SER A 293 -1.29 1.13 27.82
C SER A 293 -1.38 0.36 26.48
N GLY A 294 -2.30 -0.59 26.34
CA GLY A 294 -2.42 -1.45 25.14
C GLY A 294 -3.66 -1.14 24.30
N GLY A 295 -4.03 0.14 24.19
CA GLY A 295 -5.18 0.60 23.40
C GLY A 295 -6.31 1.24 24.22
N PHE A 296 -7.43 1.53 23.54
CA PHE A 296 -8.60 2.23 24.10
C PHE A 296 -9.95 1.65 23.63
N VAL A 297 -11.02 2.02 24.32
CA VAL A 297 -12.39 1.58 24.00
C VAL A 297 -13.18 2.70 23.32
N ILE A 298 -13.98 2.34 22.31
CA ILE A 298 -14.97 3.17 21.65
C ILE A 298 -16.36 2.68 22.08
N ASN A 299 -17.04 3.49 22.88
CA ASN A 299 -18.36 3.19 23.41
C ASN A 299 -19.46 3.68 22.45
N GLY A 300 -20.38 2.79 22.07
CA GLY A 300 -21.52 3.16 21.22
C GLY A 300 -22.47 4.19 21.84
N GLU A 301 -23.42 4.67 21.03
CA GLU A 301 -24.27 5.82 21.35
C GLU A 301 -25.56 5.42 22.09
N GLU A 302 -26.50 4.74 21.41
CA GLU A 302 -27.82 4.37 21.91
C GLU A 302 -28.05 2.85 21.95
N ALA A 303 -29.10 2.44 22.69
CA ALA A 303 -29.42 1.03 22.87
C ALA A 303 -29.91 0.39 21.57
N ASN A 304 -29.38 -0.79 21.23
CA ASN A 304 -29.66 -1.55 20.01
C ASN A 304 -29.11 -0.94 18.72
N ASP A 305 -28.23 0.06 18.78
CA ASP A 305 -27.58 0.63 17.59
C ASP A 305 -26.60 -0.37 16.93
N TRP A 306 -26.13 -1.36 17.72
CA TRP A 306 -25.20 -2.39 17.26
C TRP A 306 -23.90 -1.80 16.71
N SER A 307 -23.35 -0.81 17.41
CA SER A 307 -22.05 -0.22 17.07
C SER A 307 -20.95 -1.30 17.07
N GLY A 308 -20.06 -1.23 16.08
CA GLY A 308 -19.01 -2.23 15.89
C GLY A 308 -19.50 -3.51 15.21
N ILE A 309 -20.64 -3.47 14.51
CA ILE A 309 -21.07 -4.54 13.59
C ILE A 309 -20.10 -4.70 12.42
N SER A 310 -19.51 -3.59 11.99
CA SER A 310 -18.42 -3.50 11.01
C SER A 310 -17.43 -2.44 11.49
N VAL A 311 -16.15 -2.78 11.46
CA VAL A 311 -15.02 -1.90 11.80
C VAL A 311 -13.94 -2.02 10.74
N SER A 312 -13.19 -0.95 10.50
CA SER A 312 -12.05 -0.90 9.58
C SER A 312 -11.15 0.28 9.95
N SER A 313 -9.87 0.24 9.55
CA SER A 313 -9.10 1.48 9.35
C SER A 313 -9.85 2.40 8.38
N ALA A 314 -9.76 3.69 8.63
CA ALA A 314 -10.23 4.75 7.76
C ALA A 314 -9.10 5.34 6.91
N GLY A 315 -7.83 4.97 7.15
CA GLY A 315 -6.67 5.70 6.67
C GLY A 315 -6.52 7.07 7.33
N ASP A 316 -5.64 7.94 6.84
CA ASP A 316 -5.48 9.31 7.33
C ASP A 316 -6.50 10.26 6.66
N VAL A 317 -7.77 10.15 7.09
CA VAL A 317 -8.85 10.95 6.47
C VAL A 317 -8.75 12.44 6.79
N ASN A 318 -7.90 12.81 7.75
CA ASN A 318 -7.82 14.16 8.29
C ASN A 318 -6.47 14.85 7.98
N GLY A 319 -5.50 14.12 7.45
CA GLY A 319 -4.19 14.60 7.00
C GLY A 319 -3.20 14.87 8.13
N ASP A 320 -3.37 14.25 9.31
CA ASP A 320 -2.48 14.46 10.47
C ASP A 320 -1.36 13.42 10.62
N GLY A 321 -1.30 12.43 9.73
CA GLY A 321 -0.28 11.39 9.67
C GLY A 321 -0.50 10.25 10.65
N LEU A 322 -1.68 10.16 11.28
CA LEU A 322 -2.11 8.99 12.02
C LEU A 322 -3.26 8.32 11.29
N ASP A 323 -3.31 7.00 11.33
CA ASP A 323 -4.47 6.28 10.83
C ASP A 323 -5.71 6.58 11.68
N ASP A 324 -6.83 6.82 11.00
CA ASP A 324 -8.13 7.02 11.60
C ASP A 324 -8.96 5.71 11.54
N LEU A 325 -10.13 5.72 12.16
CA LEU A 325 -10.97 4.53 12.31
C LEU A 325 -12.39 4.79 11.84
N ILE A 326 -13.03 3.80 11.19
CA ILE A 326 -14.46 3.84 10.91
C ILE A 326 -15.22 2.70 11.62
N VAL A 327 -16.33 3.08 12.27
CA VAL A 327 -17.19 2.17 13.04
C VAL A 327 -18.64 2.27 12.55
N GLY A 328 -19.20 1.17 12.07
CA GLY A 328 -20.59 1.05 11.64
C GLY A 328 -21.56 0.75 12.79
N ALA A 329 -22.74 1.35 12.74
CA ALA A 329 -23.88 1.13 13.63
C ALA A 329 -25.18 1.05 12.80
N ALA A 330 -25.37 -0.08 12.12
CA ALA A 330 -26.42 -0.25 11.09
C ALA A 330 -27.86 -0.07 11.59
N HIS A 331 -28.09 -0.23 12.89
CA HIS A 331 -29.41 -0.11 13.53
C HIS A 331 -29.61 1.21 14.25
N ALA A 332 -28.66 2.15 14.13
CA ALA A 332 -28.82 3.45 14.75
C ALA A 332 -30.00 4.22 14.13
N ASP A 333 -30.84 4.77 15.01
CA ASP A 333 -31.97 5.60 14.62
C ASP A 333 -31.50 7.05 14.39
N LEU A 334 -31.95 7.66 13.29
CA LEU A 334 -31.81 9.08 13.04
C LEU A 334 -33.17 9.74 13.27
N SER A 335 -33.24 10.96 13.80
CA SER A 335 -34.50 11.62 14.21
C SER A 335 -35.67 11.45 13.21
N GLY A 336 -36.58 10.51 13.49
CA GLY A 336 -37.75 10.19 12.65
C GLY A 336 -37.55 9.13 11.56
N LYS A 337 -36.36 8.54 11.44
CA LYS A 337 -35.95 7.50 10.49
C LYS A 337 -35.39 6.29 11.25
N LEU A 338 -36.22 5.27 11.42
CA LEU A 338 -35.85 4.04 12.12
C LEU A 338 -34.83 3.24 11.31
N ASP A 339 -33.81 2.68 11.96
CA ASP A 339 -32.77 1.86 11.32
C ASP A 339 -32.19 2.51 10.05
N ALA A 340 -32.05 3.84 10.04
CA ALA A 340 -31.34 4.52 8.95
C ALA A 340 -29.86 4.15 8.96
N GLY A 341 -29.34 3.84 10.14
CA GLY A 341 -27.95 3.53 10.40
C GLY A 341 -27.11 4.79 10.56
N LYS A 342 -25.95 4.62 11.19
CA LYS A 342 -24.90 5.62 11.32
C LYS A 342 -23.55 4.94 11.14
N SER A 343 -22.56 5.72 10.70
CA SER A 343 -21.16 5.36 10.80
C SER A 343 -20.40 6.48 11.50
N TYR A 344 -19.30 6.15 12.15
CA TYR A 344 -18.51 7.09 12.94
C TYR A 344 -17.06 6.99 12.53
N VAL A 345 -16.51 8.13 12.14
CA VAL A 345 -15.08 8.29 11.97
C VAL A 345 -14.51 8.77 13.28
N VAL A 346 -13.46 8.10 13.75
CA VAL A 346 -12.79 8.37 15.00
C VAL A 346 -11.32 8.62 14.68
N PHE A 347 -10.81 9.79 15.03
CA PHE A 347 -9.45 10.15 14.69
C PHE A 347 -8.43 9.38 15.55
N GLY A 348 -7.29 9.05 14.95
CA GLY A 348 -6.14 8.44 15.59
C GLY A 348 -5.65 9.26 16.79
N LYS A 349 -5.11 8.58 17.81
CA LYS A 349 -4.50 9.22 18.98
C LYS A 349 -3.56 8.29 19.73
N ALA A 350 -2.48 8.87 20.23
CA ALA A 350 -1.50 8.19 21.07
C ALA A 350 -1.99 7.86 22.50
N ASP A 351 -2.98 8.58 23.04
CA ASP A 351 -3.46 8.32 24.40
C ASP A 351 -4.49 7.18 24.47
N SER A 352 -4.67 6.58 25.65
CA SER A 352 -5.60 5.46 25.84
C SER A 352 -6.97 5.84 26.41
N SER A 353 -7.32 7.13 26.38
CA SER A 353 -8.61 7.60 26.88
C SER A 353 -9.77 7.00 26.08
N ALA A 354 -10.86 6.66 26.78
CA ALA A 354 -12.04 6.10 26.16
C ALA A 354 -12.79 7.14 25.31
N ILE A 355 -13.29 6.71 24.15
CA ILE A 355 -14.11 7.52 23.25
C ILE A 355 -15.57 7.14 23.43
N ASN A 356 -16.47 8.12 23.35
CA ASN A 356 -17.90 7.88 23.34
C ASN A 356 -18.47 8.39 22.01
N LEU A 357 -19.17 7.54 21.25
CA LEU A 357 -19.71 7.96 19.96
C LEU A 357 -20.76 9.07 20.09
N SER A 358 -21.41 9.19 21.25
CA SER A 358 -22.26 10.35 21.56
C SER A 358 -21.51 11.69 21.58
N THR A 359 -20.21 11.71 21.88
CA THR A 359 -19.40 12.94 21.79
C THR A 359 -18.94 13.20 20.36
N ILE A 360 -18.68 12.16 19.56
CA ILE A 360 -18.38 12.27 18.12
C ILE A 360 -19.59 12.78 17.33
N ALA A 361 -20.79 12.31 17.70
CA ALA A 361 -22.05 12.75 17.10
C ALA A 361 -22.43 14.20 17.45
N ALA A 362 -21.80 14.79 18.47
CA ALA A 362 -22.01 16.18 18.81
C ALA A 362 -21.30 17.10 17.79
N SER A 363 -21.84 18.30 17.57
CA SER A 363 -21.27 19.22 16.59
C SER A 363 -19.87 19.71 16.99
N ASN A 364 -18.95 19.77 16.01
CA ASN A 364 -17.56 20.19 16.17
C ASN A 364 -16.74 19.32 17.14
N SER A 365 -16.96 18.00 17.10
CA SER A 365 -16.04 17.06 17.77
C SER A 365 -14.62 17.24 17.22
N LEU A 366 -13.62 17.22 18.09
CA LEU A 366 -12.20 17.30 17.70
C LEU A 366 -11.56 15.92 17.50
N GLY A 367 -12.27 14.84 17.82
CA GLY A 367 -11.74 13.46 17.74
C GLY A 367 -12.45 12.60 16.69
N GLY A 368 -13.06 13.22 15.67
CA GLY A 368 -13.77 12.54 14.59
C GLY A 368 -15.12 13.17 14.23
N PHE A 369 -15.90 12.50 13.39
CA PHE A 369 -17.23 12.94 12.96
C PHE A 369 -18.21 11.77 12.71
N VAL A 370 -19.51 12.07 12.72
CA VAL A 370 -20.57 11.10 12.41
C VAL A 370 -21.05 11.24 10.96
N ILE A 371 -21.37 10.10 10.34
CA ILE A 371 -22.01 9.95 9.04
C ILE A 371 -23.42 9.41 9.30
N ASN A 372 -24.43 10.23 9.06
CA ASN A 372 -25.84 9.91 9.30
C ASN A 372 -26.47 9.25 8.07
N GLY A 373 -27.19 8.14 8.29
CA GLY A 373 -27.91 7.41 7.26
C GLY A 373 -28.96 8.22 6.50
N GLU A 374 -29.28 7.77 5.28
CA GLU A 374 -30.21 8.48 4.38
C GLU A 374 -31.67 8.24 4.78
N GLU A 375 -32.23 7.04 4.57
CA GLU A 375 -33.65 6.74 4.78
C GLU A 375 -33.91 5.59 5.77
N THR A 376 -35.18 5.44 6.17
CA THR A 376 -35.61 4.40 7.14
C THR A 376 -35.34 2.99 6.60
N ASN A 377 -34.74 2.12 7.42
CA ASN A 377 -34.34 0.74 7.09
C ASN A 377 -33.28 0.60 6.00
N ASP A 378 -32.52 1.65 5.69
CA ASP A 378 -31.42 1.55 4.72
C ASP A 378 -30.23 0.73 5.27
N TRP A 379 -30.09 0.68 6.60
CA TRP A 379 -29.02 -0.03 7.32
C TRP A 379 -27.63 0.46 6.90
N SER A 380 -27.45 1.78 6.77
CA SER A 380 -26.13 2.35 6.48
C SER A 380 -25.14 2.04 7.60
N GLY A 381 -23.89 1.70 7.24
CA GLY A 381 -22.90 1.23 8.21
C GLY A 381 -23.00 -0.26 8.53
N LEU A 382 -23.75 -1.04 7.73
CA LEU A 382 -23.71 -2.51 7.77
C LEU A 382 -22.32 -3.05 7.38
N SER A 383 -21.68 -2.39 6.41
CA SER A 383 -20.30 -2.62 5.99
C SER A 383 -19.65 -1.25 5.80
N VAL A 384 -18.47 -1.06 6.38
CA VAL A 384 -17.64 0.14 6.25
C VAL A 384 -16.21 -0.27 5.92
N SER A 385 -15.49 0.58 5.20
CA SER A 385 -14.07 0.42 4.90
C SER A 385 -13.45 1.77 4.55
N SER A 386 -12.13 1.93 4.71
CA SER A 386 -11.39 2.92 3.94
C SER A 386 -11.66 2.71 2.44
N ALA A 387 -11.72 3.81 1.70
CA ALA A 387 -11.77 3.81 0.25
C ALA A 387 -10.40 4.08 -0.39
N GLY A 388 -9.38 4.47 0.40
CA GLY A 388 -8.16 5.08 -0.11
C GLY A 388 -8.41 6.48 -0.68
N ASP A 389 -7.44 7.08 -1.37
CA ASP A 389 -7.60 8.39 -2.01
C ASP A 389 -8.26 8.23 -3.40
N VAL A 390 -9.58 8.05 -3.40
CA VAL A 390 -10.32 7.85 -4.65
C VAL A 390 -10.46 9.11 -5.48
N ASN A 391 -10.10 10.27 -4.93
CA ASN A 391 -10.37 11.58 -5.52
C ASN A 391 -9.08 12.35 -5.91
N GLY A 392 -7.93 11.88 -5.44
CA GLY A 392 -6.60 12.42 -5.72
C GLY A 392 -6.28 13.70 -4.96
N ASP A 393 -6.90 13.93 -3.79
CA ASP A 393 -6.64 15.11 -2.96
C ASP A 393 -5.68 14.87 -1.79
N GLY A 394 -5.22 13.63 -1.64
CA GLY A 394 -4.25 13.17 -0.67
C GLY A 394 -4.78 13.00 0.74
N LEU A 395 -6.09 12.86 0.90
CA LEU A 395 -6.72 12.37 2.11
C LEU A 395 -7.38 11.04 1.80
N ASP A 396 -7.33 10.11 2.75
CA ASP A 396 -8.10 8.89 2.60
C ASP A 396 -9.60 9.17 2.64
N ASP A 397 -10.33 8.51 1.74
CA ASP A 397 -11.78 8.57 1.63
C ASP A 397 -12.41 7.33 2.29
N LEU A 398 -13.74 7.30 2.37
CA LEU A 398 -14.47 6.25 3.06
C LEU A 398 -15.58 5.68 2.18
N ILE A 399 -15.84 4.38 2.31
CA ILE A 399 -17.01 3.75 1.70
C ILE A 399 -17.96 3.17 2.76
N VAL A 400 -19.23 3.53 2.66
CA VAL A 400 -20.30 3.11 3.57
C VAL A 400 -21.39 2.38 2.79
N GLY A 401 -21.62 1.11 3.12
CA GLY A 401 -22.67 0.28 2.53
C GLY A 401 -24.04 0.46 3.22
N ALA A 402 -25.10 0.59 2.42
CA ALA A 402 -26.50 0.63 2.84
C ALA A 402 -27.30 -0.41 2.03
N GLY A 403 -27.02 -1.69 2.30
CA GLY A 403 -27.51 -2.82 1.52
C GLY A 403 -29.03 -2.96 1.39
N ARG A 404 -29.82 -2.28 2.23
CA ARG A 404 -31.29 -2.32 2.20
C ARG A 404 -31.93 -1.08 1.59
N ALA A 405 -31.13 -0.12 1.13
CA ALA A 405 -31.65 1.10 0.57
C ALA A 405 -32.61 0.86 -0.60
N ASN A 406 -33.71 1.61 -0.58
CA ASN A 406 -34.69 1.63 -1.67
C ASN A 406 -34.32 2.72 -2.66
N LEU A 407 -34.54 2.48 -3.95
CA LEU A 407 -34.22 3.46 -5.00
C LEU A 407 -35.34 3.51 -6.04
N ASN A 408 -35.91 4.69 -6.25
CA ASN A 408 -36.90 4.94 -7.32
C ASN A 408 -38.06 3.92 -7.35
N GLY A 409 -38.57 3.52 -6.18
CA GLY A 409 -39.66 2.54 -6.04
C GLY A 409 -39.23 1.07 -6.17
N LYS A 410 -37.96 0.78 -6.40
CA LYS A 410 -37.38 -0.56 -6.32
C LYS A 410 -36.94 -0.82 -4.87
N SER A 411 -37.37 -1.96 -4.32
CA SER A 411 -37.04 -2.35 -2.95
C SER A 411 -35.67 -3.01 -2.82
N ASN A 412 -34.92 -2.70 -1.77
CA ASN A 412 -33.64 -3.31 -1.41
C ASN A 412 -32.69 -3.46 -2.62
N VAL A 413 -32.61 -2.40 -3.43
CA VAL A 413 -31.61 -2.32 -4.50
C VAL A 413 -30.23 -2.16 -3.86
N GLY A 414 -30.19 -1.48 -2.72
CA GLY A 414 -28.98 -1.10 -2.03
C GLY A 414 -28.35 0.17 -2.62
N LYS A 415 -27.56 0.83 -1.79
CA LYS A 415 -26.72 1.98 -2.13
C LYS A 415 -25.39 1.82 -1.39
N SER A 416 -24.34 2.41 -1.94
CA SER A 416 -23.09 2.68 -1.22
C SER A 416 -22.75 4.16 -1.36
N TYR A 417 -22.03 4.70 -0.39
CA TYR A 417 -21.67 6.11 -0.37
C TYR A 417 -20.19 6.23 -0.19
N VAL A 418 -19.55 6.95 -1.10
CA VAL A 418 -18.18 7.39 -0.95
C VAL A 418 -18.23 8.73 -0.28
N VAL A 419 -17.47 8.87 0.80
CA VAL A 419 -17.41 10.06 1.65
C VAL A 419 -15.99 10.55 1.62
N PHE A 420 -15.80 11.78 1.15
CA PHE A 420 -14.45 12.32 1.02
C PHE A 420 -13.83 12.69 2.36
N GLY A 421 -12.53 12.45 2.49
CA GLY A 421 -11.68 12.83 3.60
C GLY A 421 -11.79 14.32 3.91
N LYS A 422 -11.65 14.68 5.19
CA LYS A 422 -11.72 16.07 5.64
C LYS A 422 -11.12 16.28 7.01
N THR A 423 -10.61 17.50 7.19
CA THR A 423 -9.94 17.93 8.42
C THR A 423 -10.88 18.47 9.51
N ASN A 424 -12.18 18.63 9.24
CA ASN A 424 -13.14 19.18 10.21
C ASN A 424 -14.10 18.11 10.71
N GLY A 425 -14.36 18.12 12.03
CA GLY A 425 -15.28 17.18 12.68
C GLY A 425 -16.77 17.49 12.50
N ASN A 426 -17.18 18.09 11.38
CA ASN A 426 -18.61 18.31 11.11
C ASN A 426 -19.30 17.00 10.72
N ALA A 427 -20.56 16.82 11.12
CA ALA A 427 -21.33 15.66 10.66
C ALA A 427 -21.53 15.67 9.13
N ILE A 428 -21.72 14.49 8.56
CA ILE A 428 -22.10 14.28 7.17
C ILE A 428 -23.47 13.60 7.15
N ASP A 429 -24.38 14.11 6.32
CA ASP A 429 -25.65 13.45 6.07
C ASP A 429 -25.59 12.78 4.69
N LEU A 430 -25.83 11.48 4.59
CA LEU A 430 -25.75 10.76 3.31
C LEU A 430 -26.75 11.30 2.26
N SER A 431 -27.80 11.98 2.71
CA SER A 431 -28.73 12.69 1.83
C SER A 431 -28.10 13.86 1.06
N THR A 432 -27.04 14.50 1.58
CA THR A 432 -26.32 15.56 0.85
C THR A 432 -25.37 14.99 -0.19
N ILE A 433 -24.83 13.79 0.05
CA ILE A 433 -24.03 13.05 -0.94
C ILE A 433 -24.93 12.53 -2.07
N ALA A 434 -26.14 12.10 -1.73
CA ALA A 434 -27.13 11.62 -2.70
C ALA A 434 -27.97 12.72 -3.37
N ASP A 435 -27.72 14.01 -3.10
CA ASP A 435 -28.47 15.10 -3.73
C ASP A 435 -28.17 15.13 -5.24
N ALA A 436 -29.21 14.85 -6.04
CA ALA A 436 -29.09 14.81 -7.49
C ALA A 436 -28.75 16.16 -8.14
N ASN A 437 -28.95 17.28 -7.44
CA ASN A 437 -28.72 18.63 -7.98
C ASN A 437 -27.39 19.24 -7.53
N ASN A 438 -26.94 18.92 -6.32
CA ASN A 438 -25.74 19.51 -5.73
C ASN A 438 -25.08 18.58 -4.70
N PRO A 439 -24.51 17.45 -5.14
CA PRO A 439 -23.85 16.51 -4.24
C PRO A 439 -22.57 17.12 -3.67
N THR A 440 -22.37 17.00 -2.36
CA THR A 440 -21.20 17.55 -1.66
C THR A 440 -20.58 16.54 -0.70
N GLY A 441 -19.25 16.53 -0.61
CA GLY A 441 -18.50 15.69 0.34
C GLY A 441 -18.38 14.22 -0.07
N GLY A 442 -18.50 13.92 -1.37
CA GLY A 442 -18.40 12.57 -1.93
C GLY A 442 -19.46 12.31 -3.01
N PHE A 443 -19.70 11.03 -3.31
CA PHE A 443 -20.70 10.60 -4.29
C PHE A 443 -21.42 9.31 -3.87
N VAL A 444 -22.65 9.13 -4.36
CA VAL A 444 -23.44 7.91 -4.14
C VAL A 444 -23.29 6.92 -5.29
N ILE A 445 -23.22 5.64 -4.95
CA ILE A 445 -23.27 4.49 -5.87
C ILE A 445 -24.62 3.81 -5.72
N ASN A 446 -25.45 3.93 -6.75
CA ASN A 446 -26.81 3.41 -6.80
C ASN A 446 -26.83 1.98 -7.34
N GLY A 447 -27.51 1.08 -6.62
CA GLY A 447 -27.67 -0.29 -7.06
C GLY A 447 -28.44 -0.47 -8.37
N GLU A 448 -28.25 -1.63 -9.01
CA GLU A 448 -28.79 -1.92 -10.34
C GLU A 448 -30.27 -2.39 -10.31
N ILE A 449 -30.55 -3.49 -9.60
CA ILE A 449 -31.82 -4.24 -9.66
C ILE A 449 -32.44 -4.42 -8.26
N LYS A 450 -33.76 -4.59 -8.24
CA LYS A 450 -34.54 -4.87 -7.03
C LYS A 450 -34.07 -6.17 -6.36
N TYR A 451 -33.84 -6.12 -5.04
CA TYR A 451 -33.42 -7.25 -4.20
C TYR A 451 -32.02 -7.80 -4.46
N ASP A 452 -31.15 -7.03 -5.10
CA ASP A 452 -29.74 -7.40 -5.29
C ASP A 452 -28.88 -7.08 -4.04
N TYR A 453 -29.37 -6.19 -3.17
CA TYR A 453 -28.72 -5.76 -1.92
C TYR A 453 -27.29 -5.23 -2.14
N SER A 454 -27.11 -4.33 -3.12
CA SER A 454 -25.80 -3.71 -3.37
C SER A 454 -25.30 -2.91 -2.15
N GLY A 455 -24.01 -2.99 -1.83
CA GLY A 455 -23.47 -2.41 -0.59
C GLY A 455 -23.69 -3.28 0.64
N PHE A 456 -23.96 -4.58 0.46
CA PHE A 456 -23.96 -5.56 1.56
C PHE A 456 -22.56 -5.76 2.14
N SER A 457 -21.55 -5.84 1.27
CA SER A 457 -20.13 -5.79 1.61
C SER A 457 -19.46 -4.79 0.66
N VAL A 458 -18.63 -3.91 1.24
CA VAL A 458 -17.86 -2.89 0.53
C VAL A 458 -16.41 -2.93 1.01
N SER A 459 -15.47 -2.53 0.16
CA SER A 459 -14.04 -2.44 0.46
C SER A 459 -13.37 -1.46 -0.50
N ASN A 460 -12.20 -0.92 -0.14
CA ASN A 460 -11.23 -0.48 -1.15
C ASN A 460 -10.88 -1.64 -2.10
N ALA A 461 -10.50 -1.29 -3.32
CA ALA A 461 -9.93 -2.22 -4.30
C ALA A 461 -8.44 -1.97 -4.51
N GLY A 462 -7.90 -0.85 -4.04
CA GLY A 462 -6.59 -0.34 -4.49
C GLY A 462 -6.66 0.20 -5.92
N ASP A 463 -5.53 0.48 -6.53
CA ASP A 463 -5.45 0.91 -7.94
C ASP A 463 -5.42 -0.31 -8.87
N VAL A 464 -6.60 -0.87 -9.13
CA VAL A 464 -6.73 -2.07 -9.98
C VAL A 464 -6.54 -1.76 -11.46
N ASN A 465 -6.45 -0.48 -11.83
CA ASN A 465 -6.49 -0.02 -13.21
C ASN A 465 -5.22 0.74 -13.65
N GLY A 466 -4.35 1.10 -12.70
CA GLY A 466 -3.06 1.74 -12.90
C GLY A 466 -3.15 3.24 -13.19
N ASP A 467 -4.22 3.92 -12.76
CA ASP A 467 -4.39 5.37 -12.98
C ASP A 467 -3.96 6.24 -11.78
N GLY A 468 -3.49 5.61 -10.70
CA GLY A 468 -2.98 6.25 -9.50
C GLY A 468 -4.06 6.79 -8.56
N LEU A 469 -5.33 6.39 -8.76
CA LEU A 469 -6.42 6.60 -7.80
C LEU A 469 -6.86 5.26 -7.23
N ASP A 470 -7.28 5.26 -5.98
CA ASP A 470 -7.89 4.06 -5.40
C ASP A 470 -9.28 3.80 -5.99
N ASP A 471 -9.55 2.52 -6.26
CA ASP A 471 -10.82 2.03 -6.75
C ASP A 471 -11.63 1.34 -5.64
N LEU A 472 -12.88 1.02 -5.93
CA LEU A 472 -13.85 0.58 -4.93
C LEU A 472 -14.50 -0.75 -5.30
N ILE A 473 -14.77 -1.58 -4.30
CA ILE A 473 -15.54 -2.83 -4.45
C ILE A 473 -16.91 -2.67 -3.81
N VAL A 474 -17.96 -2.90 -4.60
CA VAL A 474 -19.35 -2.92 -4.12
C VAL A 474 -19.99 -4.25 -4.46
N SER A 475 -20.37 -5.03 -3.45
CA SER A 475 -21.00 -6.32 -3.65
C SER A 475 -22.53 -6.24 -3.67
N ALA A 476 -23.15 -7.07 -4.51
CA ALA A 476 -24.58 -7.31 -4.62
C ALA A 476 -24.82 -8.82 -4.64
N TYR A 477 -24.70 -9.44 -3.45
CA TYR A 477 -24.60 -10.89 -3.29
C TYR A 477 -25.83 -11.69 -3.76
N LYS A 478 -26.98 -11.03 -4.00
CA LYS A 478 -28.20 -11.62 -4.57
C LYS A 478 -28.44 -11.25 -6.03
N GLY A 479 -27.52 -10.53 -6.67
CA GLY A 479 -27.65 -10.17 -8.08
C GLY A 479 -27.76 -11.39 -8.99
N ASP A 480 -28.52 -11.23 -10.08
CA ASP A 480 -28.84 -12.28 -11.04
C ASP A 480 -28.09 -12.10 -12.38
N PRO A 481 -26.78 -12.41 -12.46
CA PRO A 481 -26.04 -12.33 -13.71
C PRO A 481 -26.56 -13.35 -14.73
N SER A 482 -26.87 -12.90 -15.94
CA SER A 482 -27.30 -13.77 -17.05
C SER A 482 -28.44 -14.75 -16.67
N SER A 483 -29.39 -14.29 -15.84
CA SER A 483 -30.52 -15.08 -15.32
C SER A 483 -30.16 -16.25 -14.39
N LYS A 484 -28.96 -16.26 -13.79
CA LYS A 484 -28.59 -17.19 -12.72
C LYS A 484 -29.06 -16.62 -11.38
N SER A 485 -30.17 -17.15 -10.86
CA SER A 485 -30.78 -16.71 -9.60
C SER A 485 -29.77 -16.71 -8.46
N GLU A 486 -29.60 -15.58 -7.77
CA GLU A 486 -28.78 -15.40 -6.58
C GLU A 486 -27.33 -15.91 -6.74
N ALA A 487 -26.80 -15.85 -7.97
CA ALA A 487 -25.40 -16.16 -8.21
C ALA A 487 -24.46 -15.08 -7.65
N GLY A 488 -24.97 -13.85 -7.52
CA GLY A 488 -24.26 -12.68 -7.03
C GLY A 488 -23.58 -11.88 -8.14
N LYS A 489 -23.48 -10.57 -7.93
CA LYS A 489 -22.67 -9.64 -8.72
C LYS A 489 -21.75 -8.86 -7.77
N THR A 490 -20.54 -8.55 -8.23
CA THR A 490 -19.63 -7.61 -7.57
C THR A 490 -19.23 -6.56 -8.59
N TYR A 491 -19.12 -5.31 -8.19
CA TYR A 491 -18.78 -4.20 -9.06
C TYR A 491 -17.49 -3.60 -8.56
N VAL A 492 -16.58 -3.37 -9.49
CA VAL A 492 -15.40 -2.54 -9.28
C VAL A 492 -15.73 -1.18 -9.87
N VAL A 493 -15.62 -0.14 -9.07
CA VAL A 493 -15.98 1.23 -9.42
C VAL A 493 -14.71 2.05 -9.39
N PHE A 494 -14.37 2.69 -10.51
CA PHE A 494 -13.12 3.44 -10.61
C PHE A 494 -13.19 4.76 -9.83
N GLY A 495 -12.07 5.13 -9.21
CA GLY A 495 -11.84 6.39 -8.52
C GLY A 495 -12.12 7.59 -9.41
N LYS A 496 -12.58 8.70 -8.80
CA LYS A 496 -12.82 9.97 -9.51
C LYS A 496 -12.91 11.16 -8.56
N ALA A 497 -12.36 12.29 -9.02
CA ALA A 497 -12.38 13.55 -8.30
C ALA A 497 -13.75 14.26 -8.19
N ASN A 498 -14.75 13.89 -9.00
CA ASN A 498 -16.04 14.60 -9.02
C ASN A 498 -17.11 13.92 -8.16
N ASN A 499 -18.14 14.67 -7.77
CA ASN A 499 -19.20 14.19 -6.87
C ASN A 499 -20.39 13.54 -7.59
N SER A 500 -20.29 13.29 -8.89
CA SER A 500 -21.42 12.77 -9.67
C SER A 500 -21.80 11.36 -9.21
N ALA A 501 -23.09 11.08 -9.06
CA ALA A 501 -23.55 9.73 -8.71
C ALA A 501 -23.17 8.70 -9.79
N ILE A 502 -22.94 7.46 -9.36
CA ILE A 502 -22.70 6.31 -10.23
C ILE A 502 -23.90 5.38 -10.14
N ASP A 503 -24.46 4.99 -11.29
CA ASP A 503 -25.46 3.93 -11.36
C ASP A 503 -24.78 2.62 -11.80
N LEU A 504 -24.85 1.57 -10.98
CA LEU A 504 -24.21 0.28 -11.29
C LEU A 504 -24.69 -0.36 -12.60
N SER A 505 -25.85 0.05 -13.11
CA SER A 505 -26.33 -0.36 -14.44
C SER A 505 -25.43 0.12 -15.59
N VAL A 506 -24.70 1.22 -15.41
CA VAL A 506 -23.75 1.71 -16.43
C VAL A 506 -22.48 0.86 -16.44
N ILE A 507 -22.01 0.41 -15.26
CA ILE A 507 -20.87 -0.50 -15.15
C ILE A 507 -21.23 -1.89 -15.69
N ALA A 508 -22.47 -2.34 -15.49
CA ALA A 508 -22.96 -3.61 -16.01
C ALA A 508 -23.40 -3.58 -17.48
N ASP A 509 -23.33 -2.43 -18.17
CA ASP A 509 -23.72 -2.34 -19.58
C ASP A 509 -22.73 -3.14 -20.44
N VAL A 510 -23.20 -4.23 -21.03
CA VAL A 510 -22.41 -5.11 -21.91
C VAL A 510 -21.97 -4.43 -23.21
N SER A 511 -22.61 -3.32 -23.58
CA SER A 511 -22.37 -2.63 -24.85
C SER A 511 -21.33 -1.51 -24.70
N ASN A 512 -21.32 -0.84 -23.56
CA ASN A 512 -20.44 0.32 -23.31
C ASN A 512 -20.26 0.56 -21.79
N PRO A 513 -19.56 -0.34 -21.09
CA PRO A 513 -19.32 -0.16 -19.65
C PRO A 513 -18.38 1.03 -19.44
N THR A 514 -18.68 1.88 -18.45
CA THR A 514 -17.84 3.03 -18.08
C THR A 514 -17.75 3.18 -16.56
N GLY A 515 -16.64 3.71 -16.07
CA GLY A 515 -16.43 3.97 -14.63
C GLY A 515 -16.18 2.73 -13.78
N GLY A 516 -15.75 1.62 -14.39
CA GLY A 516 -15.47 0.37 -13.68
C GLY A 516 -15.75 -0.89 -14.51
N PHE A 517 -15.87 -2.04 -13.84
CA PHE A 517 -16.32 -3.30 -14.45
C PHE A 517 -17.12 -4.16 -13.46
N VAL A 518 -17.95 -5.07 -14.00
CA VAL A 518 -18.75 -6.02 -13.21
C VAL A 518 -18.14 -7.42 -13.22
N ILE A 519 -18.18 -8.09 -12.07
CA ILE A 519 -17.81 -9.48 -11.83
C ILE A 519 -19.09 -10.29 -11.60
N ASN A 520 -19.35 -11.23 -12.51
CA ASN A 520 -20.57 -12.04 -12.53
C ASN A 520 -20.34 -13.40 -11.86
N GLY A 521 -21.23 -13.76 -10.93
CA GLY A 521 -21.23 -15.04 -10.21
C GLY A 521 -21.22 -16.29 -11.09
N GLU A 522 -20.55 -17.34 -10.60
CA GLU A 522 -20.33 -18.61 -11.33
C GLU A 522 -21.64 -19.37 -11.57
N ALA A 523 -22.43 -19.63 -10.53
CA ALA A 523 -23.63 -20.47 -10.58
C ALA A 523 -24.71 -19.96 -9.61
N ALA A 524 -25.96 -20.36 -9.84
CA ALA A 524 -27.10 -19.96 -9.04
C ALA A 524 -26.94 -20.37 -7.56
N GLU A 525 -27.47 -19.56 -6.65
CA GLU A 525 -27.47 -19.77 -5.19
C GLU A 525 -26.06 -19.88 -4.56
N ASN A 526 -25.00 -19.49 -5.28
CA ASN A 526 -23.65 -19.41 -4.72
C ASN A 526 -23.45 -18.16 -3.84
N TYR A 527 -24.25 -17.12 -4.05
CA TYR A 527 -24.15 -15.83 -3.37
C TYR A 527 -22.74 -15.22 -3.39
N SER A 528 -22.10 -15.19 -4.57
CA SER A 528 -20.79 -14.54 -4.70
C SER A 528 -20.87 -13.05 -4.38
N GLY A 529 -19.85 -12.51 -3.73
CA GLY A 529 -19.89 -11.16 -3.16
C GLY A 529 -20.50 -11.12 -1.76
N TRP A 530 -20.65 -12.27 -1.09
CA TRP A 530 -21.04 -12.29 0.33
C TRP A 530 -20.04 -11.53 1.22
N SER A 531 -18.76 -11.66 0.89
CA SER A 531 -17.65 -10.89 1.44
C SER A 531 -16.73 -10.52 0.29
N VAL A 532 -16.24 -9.29 0.28
CA VAL A 532 -15.25 -8.80 -0.69
C VAL A 532 -14.15 -8.03 0.03
N SER A 533 -12.96 -7.98 -0.56
CA SER A 533 -11.81 -7.20 -0.10
C SER A 533 -10.86 -6.95 -1.26
N SER A 534 -10.02 -5.91 -1.17
CA SER A 534 -8.76 -5.90 -1.92
C SER A 534 -7.95 -7.14 -1.57
N ALA A 535 -7.18 -7.63 -2.54
CA ALA A 535 -6.21 -8.69 -2.41
C ALA A 535 -4.76 -8.16 -2.46
N GLY A 536 -4.54 -6.87 -2.77
CA GLY A 536 -3.22 -6.35 -3.13
C GLY A 536 -2.70 -6.92 -4.46
N ASP A 537 -1.42 -6.73 -4.78
CA ASP A 537 -0.80 -7.26 -6.00
C ASP A 537 -0.31 -8.71 -5.80
N VAL A 538 -1.26 -9.65 -5.73
CA VAL A 538 -0.93 -11.06 -5.43
C VAL A 538 -0.16 -11.74 -6.55
N ASN A 539 -0.11 -11.13 -7.73
CA ASN A 539 0.50 -11.69 -8.93
C ASN A 539 1.75 -10.92 -9.39
N GLY A 540 2.06 -9.78 -8.78
CA GLY A 540 3.23 -8.97 -9.06
C GLY A 540 3.18 -8.27 -10.40
N ASP A 541 2.00 -7.90 -10.92
CA ASP A 541 1.90 -7.16 -12.19
C ASP A 541 1.90 -5.63 -12.05
N GLY A 542 1.79 -5.14 -10.82
CA GLY A 542 1.75 -3.73 -10.43
C GLY A 542 0.34 -3.15 -10.35
N LEU A 543 -0.71 -3.96 -10.51
CA LEU A 543 -2.10 -3.59 -10.29
C LEU A 543 -2.64 -4.32 -9.05
N ASP A 544 -3.50 -3.66 -8.30
CA ASP A 544 -4.18 -4.34 -7.19
C ASP A 544 -5.21 -5.35 -7.70
N ASP A 545 -5.25 -6.49 -7.02
CA ASP A 545 -6.17 -7.59 -7.28
C ASP A 545 -7.31 -7.60 -6.25
N LEU A 546 -8.33 -8.42 -6.47
CA LEU A 546 -9.52 -8.49 -5.61
C LEU A 546 -9.82 -9.91 -5.16
N ILE A 547 -10.39 -10.06 -3.97
CA ILE A 547 -10.91 -11.36 -3.48
C ILE A 547 -12.43 -11.31 -3.25
N VAL A 548 -13.13 -12.31 -3.79
CA VAL A 548 -14.60 -12.44 -3.73
C VAL A 548 -15.01 -13.77 -3.11
N GLY A 549 -15.75 -13.72 -2.01
CA GLY A 549 -16.28 -14.90 -1.30
C GLY A 549 -17.64 -15.38 -1.82
N ALA A 550 -17.82 -16.68 -1.93
CA ALA A 550 -19.07 -17.37 -2.29
C ALA A 550 -19.30 -18.59 -1.36
N PRO A 551 -19.71 -18.36 -0.10
CA PRO A 551 -19.73 -19.40 0.94
C PRO A 551 -20.68 -20.57 0.65
N TYR A 552 -21.68 -20.38 -0.21
CA TYR A 552 -22.66 -21.41 -0.55
C TYR A 552 -22.33 -22.20 -1.82
N ALA A 553 -21.20 -21.91 -2.45
CA ALA A 553 -20.75 -22.69 -3.59
C ALA A 553 -20.45 -24.15 -3.22
N ASN A 554 -20.59 -25.03 -4.21
CA ASN A 554 -20.50 -26.48 -4.06
C ASN A 554 -19.29 -27.06 -4.83
N PRO A 555 -18.04 -26.71 -4.49
CA PRO A 555 -16.86 -27.23 -5.18
C PRO A 555 -16.76 -28.75 -5.04
N ASP A 556 -16.39 -29.43 -6.12
CA ASP A 556 -16.21 -30.88 -6.18
C ASP A 556 -17.40 -31.70 -5.62
N GLY A 557 -18.62 -31.15 -5.69
CA GLY A 557 -19.84 -31.76 -5.18
C GLY A 557 -20.02 -31.69 -3.65
N LYS A 558 -19.16 -30.96 -2.93
CA LYS A 558 -19.27 -30.74 -1.48
C LYS A 558 -20.25 -29.61 -1.20
N SER A 559 -21.45 -29.94 -0.71
CA SER A 559 -22.49 -28.94 -0.44
C SER A 559 -22.03 -27.88 0.56
N PHE A 560 -22.19 -26.60 0.21
CA PHE A 560 -21.85 -25.45 1.05
C PHE A 560 -20.42 -25.49 1.62
N ALA A 561 -19.49 -26.13 0.89
CA ALA A 561 -18.08 -26.04 1.26
C ALA A 561 -17.51 -24.64 0.98
N GLY A 562 -18.12 -23.93 0.03
CA GLY A 562 -17.79 -22.55 -0.32
C GLY A 562 -16.63 -22.45 -1.31
N LYS A 563 -16.60 -21.34 -2.06
CA LYS A 563 -15.51 -20.96 -2.95
C LYS A 563 -15.08 -19.53 -2.64
N SER A 564 -13.83 -19.20 -2.91
CA SER A 564 -13.35 -17.81 -3.00
C SER A 564 -12.62 -17.64 -4.32
N TYR A 565 -12.61 -16.44 -4.88
CA TYR A 565 -12.01 -16.14 -6.18
C TYR A 565 -11.10 -14.95 -6.03
N VAL A 566 -9.88 -15.08 -6.51
CA VAL A 566 -9.03 -13.92 -6.80
C VAL A 566 -9.35 -13.48 -8.21
N VAL A 567 -9.52 -12.19 -8.39
CA VAL A 567 -9.78 -11.53 -9.65
C VAL A 567 -8.64 -10.56 -9.90
N PHE A 568 -7.90 -10.75 -10.99
CA PHE A 568 -6.76 -9.88 -11.27
C PHE A 568 -7.20 -8.49 -11.75
N GLY A 569 -6.45 -7.48 -11.32
CA GLY A 569 -6.59 -6.09 -11.74
C GLY A 569 -6.49 -5.95 -13.26
N LYS A 570 -7.16 -4.93 -13.81
CA LYS A 570 -7.09 -4.63 -15.25
C LYS A 570 -7.55 -3.22 -15.58
N ILE A 571 -6.91 -2.67 -16.60
CA ILE A 571 -7.16 -1.33 -17.14
C ILE A 571 -8.52 -1.20 -17.86
N ASN A 572 -9.01 -2.27 -18.49
CA ASN A 572 -10.24 -2.18 -19.31
C ASN A 572 -11.52 -2.43 -18.49
N SER A 573 -12.66 -1.93 -18.99
CA SER A 573 -13.97 -2.07 -18.33
C SER A 573 -14.76 -3.34 -18.67
N SER A 574 -14.15 -4.34 -19.32
CA SER A 574 -14.87 -5.56 -19.72
C SER A 574 -15.37 -6.37 -18.52
N ALA A 575 -16.57 -6.94 -18.59
CA ALA A 575 -17.08 -7.78 -17.51
C ALA A 575 -16.24 -9.06 -17.30
N ILE A 576 -16.07 -9.47 -16.05
CA ILE A 576 -15.46 -10.74 -15.65
C ILE A 576 -16.56 -11.73 -15.28
N ASN A 577 -16.37 -13.00 -15.63
CA ASN A 577 -17.26 -14.07 -15.19
C ASN A 577 -16.45 -15.04 -14.32
N LEU A 578 -16.89 -15.28 -13.09
CA LEU A 578 -16.21 -16.20 -12.17
C LEU A 578 -16.12 -17.63 -12.72
N SER A 579 -17.02 -18.01 -13.64
CA SER A 579 -16.92 -19.28 -14.36
C SER A 579 -15.70 -19.39 -15.28
N ALA A 580 -15.14 -18.27 -15.75
CA ALA A 580 -13.90 -18.25 -16.54
C ALA A 580 -12.66 -18.37 -15.65
N ILE A 581 -12.72 -17.84 -14.42
CA ILE A 581 -11.68 -18.04 -13.40
C ILE A 581 -11.69 -19.49 -12.90
N ALA A 582 -12.87 -20.08 -12.73
CA ALA A 582 -13.04 -21.47 -12.29
C ALA A 582 -12.98 -22.51 -13.43
N ASP A 583 -12.63 -22.13 -14.66
CA ASP A 583 -12.50 -23.08 -15.76
C ASP A 583 -11.32 -24.04 -15.49
N ALA A 584 -11.62 -25.33 -15.41
CA ALA A 584 -10.61 -26.35 -15.08
C ALA A 584 -9.54 -26.58 -16.17
N ASN A 585 -9.78 -26.12 -17.39
CA ASN A 585 -8.90 -26.34 -18.54
C ASN A 585 -8.17 -25.07 -18.97
N ASN A 586 -8.78 -23.90 -18.81
CA ASN A 586 -8.20 -22.63 -19.23
C ASN A 586 -8.67 -21.47 -18.33
N PRO A 587 -8.24 -21.44 -17.06
CA PRO A 587 -8.61 -20.38 -16.14
C PRO A 587 -7.95 -19.05 -16.56
N THR A 588 -8.74 -17.97 -16.57
CA THR A 588 -8.28 -16.63 -16.99
C THR A 588 -8.78 -15.54 -16.04
N GLY A 589 -7.99 -14.48 -15.88
CA GLY A 589 -8.35 -13.31 -15.07
C GLY A 589 -8.30 -13.51 -13.56
N GLY A 590 -7.58 -14.54 -13.09
CA GLY A 590 -7.42 -14.86 -11.66
C GLY A 590 -7.43 -16.37 -11.39
N PHE A 591 -7.64 -16.77 -10.14
CA PHE A 591 -7.74 -18.17 -9.73
C PHE A 591 -8.83 -18.40 -8.68
N VAL A 592 -9.30 -19.65 -8.55
CA VAL A 592 -10.35 -20.06 -7.60
C VAL A 592 -9.77 -20.90 -6.46
N MET A 593 -10.26 -20.66 -5.24
CA MET A 593 -10.02 -21.46 -4.04
C MET A 593 -11.27 -22.27 -3.69
N ASN A 594 -11.12 -23.59 -3.65
CA ASN A 594 -12.18 -24.53 -3.36
C ASN A 594 -12.18 -24.94 -1.88
N GLY A 595 -13.33 -24.78 -1.22
CA GLY A 595 -13.55 -25.15 0.18
C GLY A 595 -13.28 -26.63 0.47
N GLU A 596 -12.69 -26.88 1.64
CA GLU A 596 -12.25 -28.21 2.07
C GLU A 596 -13.44 -29.12 2.47
N VAL A 597 -14.37 -28.61 3.30
CA VAL A 597 -15.35 -29.41 4.06
C VAL A 597 -16.79 -29.02 3.72
N THR A 598 -17.67 -30.01 3.52
CA THR A 598 -19.13 -29.81 3.37
C THR A 598 -19.69 -28.98 4.53
N GLY A 599 -20.44 -27.91 4.22
CA GLY A 599 -21.01 -27.00 5.22
C GLY A 599 -20.00 -26.07 5.88
N GLY A 600 -18.72 -26.09 5.46
CA GLY A 600 -17.67 -25.25 6.05
C GLY A 600 -17.84 -23.75 5.77
N GLU A 601 -18.60 -23.39 4.72
CA GLU A 601 -18.85 -22.01 4.28
C GLU A 601 -17.56 -21.21 4.06
N SER A 602 -16.55 -21.79 3.41
CA SER A 602 -15.32 -21.08 3.05
C SER A 602 -15.63 -19.88 2.16
N GLY A 603 -15.04 -18.72 2.46
CA GLY A 603 -15.35 -17.46 1.78
C GLY A 603 -16.53 -16.71 2.41
N ALA A 604 -16.97 -17.12 3.61
CA ALA A 604 -17.90 -16.32 4.42
C ALA A 604 -17.28 -15.00 4.91
N SER A 605 -15.94 -14.95 5.01
CA SER A 605 -15.12 -13.76 5.21
C SER A 605 -13.83 -13.95 4.42
N VAL A 606 -13.39 -12.91 3.71
CA VAL A 606 -12.16 -12.88 2.92
C VAL A 606 -11.46 -11.54 3.14
N SER A 607 -10.13 -11.53 3.07
CA SER A 607 -9.33 -10.31 3.09
C SER A 607 -7.97 -10.55 2.41
N SER A 608 -7.29 -9.47 2.01
CA SER A 608 -5.83 -9.51 1.85
C SER A 608 -5.20 -9.94 3.19
N ALA A 609 -4.03 -10.54 3.13
CA ALA A 609 -3.19 -10.84 4.28
C ALA A 609 -1.93 -9.96 4.32
N GLY A 610 -1.71 -9.09 3.32
CA GLY A 610 -0.39 -8.47 3.11
C GLY A 610 0.66 -9.51 2.73
N ASP A 611 1.94 -9.18 2.78
CA ASP A 611 3.05 -10.08 2.52
C ASP A 611 3.49 -10.82 3.81
N VAL A 612 2.71 -11.82 4.20
CA VAL A 612 2.95 -12.55 5.47
C VAL A 612 4.18 -13.44 5.42
N ASN A 613 4.76 -13.65 4.23
CA ASN A 613 5.86 -14.57 4.01
C ASN A 613 7.16 -13.87 3.56
N GLY A 614 7.08 -12.58 3.26
CA GLY A 614 8.18 -11.69 2.91
C GLY A 614 8.65 -11.83 1.47
N ASP A 615 7.86 -12.43 0.55
CA ASP A 615 8.31 -12.67 -0.83
C ASP A 615 8.03 -11.54 -1.81
N GLY A 616 7.44 -10.44 -1.33
CA GLY A 616 7.11 -9.24 -2.10
C GLY A 616 5.84 -9.39 -2.94
N LEU A 617 5.03 -10.43 -2.70
CA LEU A 617 3.68 -10.57 -3.24
C LEU A 617 2.68 -10.52 -2.09
N ASP A 618 1.53 -9.90 -2.33
CA ASP A 618 0.46 -9.94 -1.35
C ASP A 618 -0.15 -11.34 -1.23
N ASP A 619 -0.45 -11.74 0.00
CA ASP A 619 -1.05 -13.00 0.39
C ASP A 619 -2.53 -12.81 0.74
N LEU A 620 -3.24 -13.91 1.01
CA LEU A 620 -4.70 -13.88 1.19
C LEU A 620 -5.12 -14.66 2.41
N ILE A 621 -6.19 -14.22 3.07
CA ILE A 621 -6.84 -14.96 4.15
C ILE A 621 -8.33 -15.23 3.86
N VAL A 622 -8.75 -16.49 4.07
CA VAL A 622 -10.12 -16.95 3.84
C VAL A 622 -10.67 -17.65 5.08
N GLY A 623 -11.80 -17.18 5.61
CA GLY A 623 -12.49 -17.76 6.75
C GLY A 623 -13.52 -18.84 6.38
N ALA A 624 -13.57 -19.91 7.18
CA ALA A 624 -14.52 -21.03 7.10
C ALA A 624 -15.05 -21.36 8.51
N LYS A 625 -15.97 -20.53 8.99
CA LYS A 625 -16.46 -20.50 10.38
C LYS A 625 -17.12 -21.79 10.89
N TYR A 626 -17.54 -22.69 10.01
CA TYR A 626 -18.18 -23.97 10.35
C TYR A 626 -17.31 -25.19 10.02
N ALA A 627 -16.05 -24.98 9.65
CA ALA A 627 -15.08 -26.07 9.58
C ALA A 627 -14.84 -26.68 10.98
N ASN A 628 -14.41 -27.94 11.01
CA ASN A 628 -14.42 -28.75 12.23
C ASN A 628 -13.03 -29.31 12.64
N PRO A 629 -11.95 -28.51 12.71
CA PRO A 629 -10.62 -29.03 13.06
C PRO A 629 -10.57 -29.57 14.49
N ASN A 630 -11.19 -28.87 15.44
CA ASN A 630 -11.13 -29.17 16.87
C ASN A 630 -12.54 -29.33 17.48
N GLY A 631 -13.44 -29.96 16.71
CA GLY A 631 -14.84 -30.18 17.06
C GLY A 631 -15.82 -29.35 16.22
N HIS A 632 -17.11 -29.60 16.40
CA HIS A 632 -18.21 -28.96 15.65
C HIS A 632 -18.13 -27.43 15.72
N ASP A 633 -18.12 -26.75 14.58
CA ASP A 633 -18.03 -25.28 14.43
C ASP A 633 -16.88 -24.64 15.19
N SER A 634 -15.73 -25.33 15.29
CA SER A 634 -14.51 -24.70 15.83
C SER A 634 -13.94 -23.66 14.86
N GLY A 635 -14.19 -23.83 13.56
CA GLY A 635 -13.79 -22.92 12.50
C GLY A 635 -12.37 -23.16 11.99
N LYS A 636 -12.09 -22.71 10.77
CA LYS A 636 -10.75 -22.63 10.17
C LYS A 636 -10.60 -21.29 9.47
N SER A 637 -9.35 -20.86 9.34
CA SER A 637 -8.93 -19.86 8.35
C SER A 637 -7.81 -20.43 7.50
N TYR A 638 -7.70 -19.99 6.26
CA TYR A 638 -6.70 -20.44 5.30
C TYR A 638 -5.91 -19.24 4.83
N VAL A 639 -4.59 -19.34 4.90
CA VAL A 639 -3.67 -18.35 4.37
C VAL A 639 -3.07 -18.90 3.09
N ILE A 640 -3.13 -18.13 2.02
CA ILE A 640 -2.72 -18.52 0.67
C ILE A 640 -1.63 -17.55 0.24
N PHE A 641 -0.47 -18.09 -0.13
CA PHE A 641 0.61 -17.24 -0.61
C PHE A 641 0.38 -16.75 -2.05
N GLY A 642 0.77 -15.52 -2.33
CA GLY A 642 0.74 -14.85 -3.62
C GLY A 642 1.37 -15.70 -4.72
N LYS A 643 0.80 -15.64 -5.93
CA LYS A 643 1.21 -16.49 -7.05
C LYS A 643 0.75 -15.98 -8.41
N THR A 644 1.59 -16.25 -9.40
CA THR A 644 1.43 -15.77 -10.78
C THR A 644 0.57 -16.64 -11.70
N ASP A 645 0.49 -17.95 -11.46
CA ASP A 645 -0.30 -18.84 -12.32
C ASP A 645 -1.82 -18.73 -12.01
N THR A 646 -2.68 -19.30 -12.84
CA THR A 646 -4.14 -19.24 -12.64
C THR A 646 -4.73 -20.57 -12.15
N ASN A 647 -3.90 -21.52 -11.70
CA ASN A 647 -4.39 -22.83 -11.27
C ASN A 647 -5.23 -22.73 -10.00
N ALA A 648 -6.30 -23.52 -9.95
CA ALA A 648 -7.17 -23.61 -8.79
C ALA A 648 -6.44 -24.15 -7.54
N ILE A 649 -6.85 -23.63 -6.38
CA ILE A 649 -6.38 -24.04 -5.06
C ILE A 649 -7.45 -24.93 -4.42
N ASP A 650 -7.03 -26.04 -3.81
CA ASP A 650 -7.86 -26.93 -3.01
C ASP A 650 -7.43 -26.74 -1.56
N LEU A 651 -8.24 -26.06 -0.75
CA LEU A 651 -7.85 -25.67 0.60
C LEU A 651 -7.52 -26.88 1.51
N ALA A 652 -7.92 -28.09 1.12
CA ALA A 652 -7.54 -29.34 1.78
C ALA A 652 -6.04 -29.71 1.64
N LYS A 653 -5.34 -29.11 0.68
CA LYS A 653 -3.95 -29.43 0.30
C LYS A 653 -2.95 -28.32 0.61
N LEU A 654 -3.38 -27.29 1.35
CA LEU A 654 -2.47 -26.26 1.85
C LEU A 654 -1.46 -26.84 2.85
N GLY A 655 -0.30 -26.19 2.93
CA GLY A 655 0.83 -26.60 3.76
C GLY A 655 2.16 -26.69 3.00
N GLY A 656 2.19 -26.26 1.74
CA GLY A 656 3.43 -26.13 0.97
C GLY A 656 4.28 -24.96 1.47
N ASN A 657 5.60 -25.14 1.48
CA ASN A 657 6.54 -24.06 1.75
C ASN A 657 6.46 -22.97 0.65
N PRO A 658 6.82 -21.71 0.99
CA PRO A 658 6.90 -20.63 0.00
C PRO A 658 7.75 -20.97 -1.21
N LYS A 659 7.49 -20.25 -2.32
CA LYS A 659 8.28 -20.36 -3.54
C LYS A 659 9.67 -19.78 -3.35
N HIS A 660 9.70 -18.62 -2.71
CA HIS A 660 10.87 -17.82 -2.45
C HIS A 660 11.15 -17.88 -0.95
N THR A 661 12.42 -17.96 -0.57
CA THR A 661 12.82 -18.04 0.83
C THR A 661 13.54 -16.78 1.19
N ILE A 662 13.28 -16.25 2.38
CA ILE A 662 14.03 -15.12 2.95
C ILE A 662 15.53 -15.44 2.95
N ASP A 663 16.32 -14.64 2.24
CA ASP A 663 17.78 -14.79 2.16
C ASP A 663 18.48 -14.19 3.38
N TYR A 664 17.99 -13.02 3.81
CA TYR A 664 18.49 -12.30 4.98
C TYR A 664 17.36 -12.10 5.98
N LEU A 665 17.40 -12.86 7.07
CA LEU A 665 16.49 -12.70 8.21
C LEU A 665 17.26 -12.10 9.38
N GLY A 666 16.80 -10.95 9.84
CA GLY A 666 17.40 -10.22 10.94
C GLY A 666 16.82 -10.53 12.31
N ASP A 667 17.15 -9.67 13.27
CA ASP A 667 16.69 -9.73 14.64
C ASP A 667 16.45 -8.32 15.17
N LYS A 668 16.04 -8.20 16.43
CA LYS A 668 15.74 -6.91 17.07
C LYS A 668 16.91 -5.93 17.28
N ASN A 669 18.07 -6.17 16.67
CA ASN A 669 19.25 -5.30 16.77
C ASN A 669 19.60 -4.75 15.40
N ALA A 670 20.29 -3.60 15.37
CA ALA A 670 20.87 -3.07 14.14
C ALA A 670 21.69 -4.13 13.37
N ASN A 671 21.22 -4.45 12.17
CA ASN A 671 21.73 -5.43 11.24
C ASN A 671 22.38 -4.73 10.03
N THR A 672 23.28 -5.44 9.37
CA THR A 672 23.88 -4.95 8.12
C THR A 672 23.94 -6.09 7.13
N PHE A 673 23.09 -6.01 6.11
CA PHE A 673 22.97 -7.00 5.05
C PHE A 673 23.44 -6.42 3.72
N THR A 674 24.16 -7.24 2.97
CA THR A 674 24.73 -6.86 1.68
C THR A 674 24.49 -8.00 0.70
N GLY A 675 23.59 -7.75 -0.24
CA GLY A 675 23.19 -8.65 -1.30
C GLY A 675 24.22 -8.78 -2.42
N ALA A 676 23.85 -9.55 -3.43
CA ALA A 676 24.60 -9.79 -4.65
C ALA A 676 23.89 -9.15 -5.85
N SER A 677 24.09 -9.69 -7.05
CA SER A 677 23.44 -9.20 -8.26
C SER A 677 22.28 -10.12 -8.71
N ARG A 678 21.77 -10.97 -7.82
CA ARG A 678 20.66 -11.88 -8.08
C ARG A 678 19.43 -11.36 -7.34
N ASP A 679 18.29 -12.01 -7.48
CA ASP A 679 17.07 -11.62 -6.75
C ASP A 679 17.16 -12.14 -5.31
N GLU A 680 17.04 -11.25 -4.33
CA GLU A 680 17.18 -11.57 -2.90
C GLU A 680 16.03 -10.98 -2.06
N ILE A 681 15.74 -11.64 -0.94
CA ILE A 681 14.74 -11.18 0.04
C ILE A 681 15.43 -10.80 1.35
N PHE A 682 15.17 -9.58 1.81
CA PHE A 682 15.63 -9.03 3.08
C PHE A 682 14.44 -8.79 4.00
N VAL A 683 14.46 -9.41 5.19
CA VAL A 683 13.54 -9.14 6.28
C VAL A 683 14.39 -8.84 7.50
N ALA A 684 14.61 -7.55 7.79
CA ALA A 684 15.64 -7.12 8.72
C ALA A 684 15.16 -7.06 10.19
N GLY A 685 13.86 -6.84 10.39
CA GLY A 685 13.21 -6.93 11.69
C GLY A 685 13.28 -5.59 12.42
N ALA A 686 13.63 -5.59 13.71
CA ALA A 686 13.70 -4.35 14.46
C ALA A 686 15.15 -3.87 14.66
N GLY A 687 15.35 -2.57 14.82
CA GLY A 687 16.68 -1.97 14.97
C GLY A 687 17.04 -1.13 13.75
N ASN A 688 18.09 -0.32 13.87
CA ASN A 688 18.50 0.58 12.80
C ASN A 688 19.37 -0.17 11.79
N ASP A 689 18.76 -0.61 10.70
CA ASP A 689 19.32 -1.57 9.78
C ASP A 689 19.95 -0.91 8.55
N THR A 690 20.89 -1.62 7.94
CA THR A 690 21.52 -1.19 6.68
C THR A 690 21.46 -2.32 5.67
N LEU A 691 20.65 -2.12 4.63
CA LEU A 691 20.40 -3.09 3.57
C LEU A 691 21.04 -2.59 2.28
N THR A 692 21.77 -3.43 1.57
CA THR A 692 22.40 -3.07 0.29
C THR A 692 22.05 -4.13 -0.74
N GLY A 693 21.32 -3.75 -1.79
CA GLY A 693 20.88 -4.69 -2.83
C GLY A 693 22.00 -5.25 -3.67
N ASN A 694 22.83 -4.38 -4.27
CA ASN A 694 23.83 -4.71 -5.31
C ASN A 694 23.26 -5.22 -6.65
N GLY A 695 21.94 -5.26 -6.82
CA GLY A 695 21.22 -5.47 -8.08
C GLY A 695 20.29 -6.67 -8.03
N GLY A 696 19.53 -6.93 -9.11
CA GLY A 696 18.46 -7.93 -9.10
C GLY A 696 17.08 -7.36 -8.75
N MET A 697 16.07 -8.23 -8.74
CA MET A 697 14.72 -7.98 -8.25
C MET A 697 14.66 -8.31 -6.76
N ASP A 698 15.12 -7.35 -5.95
CA ASP A 698 15.20 -7.49 -4.50
C ASP A 698 13.90 -7.06 -3.82
N VAL A 699 13.57 -7.75 -2.73
CA VAL A 699 12.51 -7.38 -1.76
C VAL A 699 13.20 -6.90 -0.50
N PHE A 700 12.99 -5.65 -0.11
CA PHE A 700 13.46 -5.11 1.16
C PHE A 700 12.29 -4.87 2.10
N ASN A 701 12.25 -5.59 3.21
CA ASN A 701 11.41 -5.31 4.36
C ASN A 701 12.34 -4.95 5.52
N ALA A 702 12.49 -3.66 5.81
CA ALA A 702 13.43 -3.20 6.81
C ALA A 702 12.88 -3.37 8.24
N GLY A 703 11.60 -3.09 8.46
CA GLY A 703 10.89 -3.35 9.71
C GLY A 703 10.97 -2.15 10.67
N LEU A 704 10.96 -2.37 11.98
CA LEU A 704 10.99 -1.25 12.93
C LEU A 704 12.38 -0.63 13.07
N GLY A 705 12.55 0.66 12.83
CA GLY A 705 13.86 1.28 13.09
C GLY A 705 14.12 2.63 12.47
N THR A 706 15.32 2.78 11.95
CA THR A 706 15.74 3.98 11.23
C THR A 706 16.78 3.45 10.27
N ASP A 707 16.29 3.06 9.11
CA ASP A 707 16.94 2.10 8.26
C ASP A 707 17.50 2.78 7.02
N SER A 708 18.46 2.09 6.41
CA SER A 708 19.21 2.61 5.29
C SER A 708 19.24 1.56 4.19
N ILE A 709 18.41 1.73 3.17
CA ILE A 709 18.29 0.83 2.03
C ILE A 709 19.06 1.41 0.86
N LEU A 710 20.07 0.70 0.36
CA LEU A 710 20.95 1.15 -0.72
C LEU A 710 20.67 0.35 -2.00
N ILE A 711 20.20 1.05 -3.04
CA ILE A 711 19.81 0.47 -4.34
C ILE A 711 20.65 1.02 -5.50
N ASN A 712 20.90 0.20 -6.52
CA ASN A 712 21.64 0.61 -7.72
C ASN A 712 20.75 0.62 -8.99
N ALA A 713 21.35 0.90 -10.14
CA ALA A 713 20.64 0.93 -11.43
C ALA A 713 19.81 -0.33 -11.75
N SER A 714 20.30 -1.51 -11.36
CA SER A 714 19.60 -2.78 -11.60
C SER A 714 18.35 -2.90 -10.72
N ASN A 715 18.44 -2.50 -9.45
CA ASN A 715 17.27 -2.49 -8.56
C ASN A 715 16.21 -1.50 -9.04
N ILE A 716 16.61 -0.29 -9.45
CA ILE A 716 15.69 0.71 -10.03
C ILE A 716 14.97 0.13 -11.26
N THR A 717 15.72 -0.53 -12.15
CA THR A 717 15.13 -1.17 -13.35
C THR A 717 14.12 -2.26 -12.97
N ALA A 718 14.36 -2.99 -11.88
CA ALA A 718 13.42 -4.00 -11.38
C ALA A 718 12.16 -3.34 -10.79
N LEU A 719 12.29 -2.26 -10.03
CA LEU A 719 11.16 -1.50 -9.48
C LEU A 719 10.28 -0.87 -10.58
N GLU A 720 10.86 -0.40 -11.69
CA GLU A 720 10.12 0.17 -12.83
C GLU A 720 9.41 -0.89 -13.71
N LYS A 721 9.72 -2.19 -13.54
CA LYS A 721 9.23 -3.23 -14.45
C LYS A 721 7.75 -3.54 -14.20
N THR A 722 6.89 -3.42 -15.20
CA THR A 722 5.48 -3.83 -15.08
C THR A 722 5.24 -5.25 -15.59
N GLY A 723 4.14 -5.87 -15.15
CA GLY A 723 3.69 -7.20 -15.59
C GLY A 723 4.06 -8.34 -14.64
N THR A 724 3.25 -9.40 -14.71
CA THR A 724 3.16 -10.51 -13.74
C THR A 724 4.50 -11.08 -13.28
N GLY A 725 4.61 -11.27 -11.97
CA GLY A 725 5.71 -11.92 -11.27
C GLY A 725 6.85 -11.00 -10.89
N ASN A 726 6.67 -9.69 -10.98
CA ASN A 726 7.60 -8.74 -10.41
C ASN A 726 7.36 -8.59 -8.91
N ARG A 727 8.40 -8.84 -8.12
CA ARG A 727 8.38 -8.77 -6.66
C ARG A 727 9.28 -7.65 -6.13
N ALA A 728 9.90 -6.86 -6.99
CA ALA A 728 10.79 -5.80 -6.53
C ALA A 728 10.02 -4.84 -5.61
N ARG A 729 10.48 -4.71 -4.37
CA ARG A 729 9.84 -3.91 -3.32
C ARG A 729 10.88 -3.27 -2.42
N VAL A 730 10.59 -2.07 -1.97
CA VAL A 730 11.30 -1.34 -0.93
C VAL A 730 10.28 -0.93 0.12
N ASP A 731 10.42 -1.48 1.31
CA ASP A 731 9.59 -1.19 2.47
C ASP A 731 10.51 -0.85 3.65
N GLY A 732 10.39 0.38 4.14
CA GLY A 732 11.17 0.84 5.30
C GLY A 732 10.58 0.40 6.64
N GLY A 733 9.30 0.02 6.71
CA GLY A 733 8.61 -0.29 7.96
C GLY A 733 8.47 0.92 8.89
N GLY A 734 8.19 0.67 10.17
CA GLY A 734 7.95 1.74 11.13
C GLY A 734 9.24 2.44 11.57
N GLY A 735 9.35 3.74 11.33
CA GLY A 735 10.61 4.41 11.61
C GLY A 735 10.81 5.73 10.91
N VAL A 736 12.08 6.06 10.69
CA VAL A 736 12.48 7.12 9.75
C VAL A 736 13.52 6.54 8.83
N ASP A 737 13.11 6.23 7.61
CA ASP A 737 13.83 5.30 6.75
C ASP A 737 14.37 6.01 5.52
N THR A 738 15.54 5.55 5.07
CA THR A 738 16.30 6.21 4.03
C THR A 738 16.56 5.29 2.84
N LEU A 739 15.98 5.63 1.68
CA LEU A 739 16.33 5.03 0.40
C LEU A 739 17.50 5.78 -0.25
N LYS A 740 18.60 5.09 -0.50
CA LYS A 740 19.86 5.65 -1.01
C LYS A 740 20.21 5.11 -2.39
N LEU A 741 20.74 5.98 -3.25
CA LEU A 741 21.23 5.58 -4.58
C LEU A 741 22.73 5.26 -4.57
N ASP A 742 23.11 4.07 -5.04
CA ASP A 742 24.50 3.66 -5.29
C ASP A 742 24.83 3.71 -6.79
N GLY A 743 25.35 4.85 -7.23
CA GLY A 743 25.79 5.03 -8.61
C GLY A 743 25.85 6.49 -9.03
N ALA A 744 26.06 6.70 -10.33
CA ALA A 744 26.08 8.00 -10.97
C ALA A 744 25.18 7.98 -12.19
N SER A 745 24.58 9.13 -12.54
CA SER A 745 23.64 9.26 -13.66
C SER A 745 22.41 8.36 -13.53
N LEU A 746 22.04 8.00 -12.31
CA LEU A 746 20.83 7.25 -12.01
C LEU A 746 19.62 8.16 -12.08
N ILE A 747 18.50 7.60 -12.52
CA ILE A 747 17.19 8.26 -12.53
C ILE A 747 16.27 7.37 -11.72
N LEU A 748 15.84 7.83 -10.56
CA LEU A 748 14.73 7.25 -9.81
C LEU A 748 13.47 8.02 -10.21
N ASP A 749 12.67 7.43 -11.11
CA ASP A 749 11.42 8.03 -11.58
C ASP A 749 10.24 7.34 -10.89
N LEU A 750 9.80 7.90 -9.75
CA LEU A 750 8.70 7.33 -8.97
C LEU A 750 7.40 7.26 -9.78
N THR A 751 7.21 8.17 -10.75
CA THR A 751 6.02 8.16 -11.63
C THR A 751 5.97 6.97 -12.60
N LYS A 752 6.93 6.04 -12.54
CA LYS A 752 6.97 4.79 -13.33
C LYS A 752 6.97 3.54 -12.46
N ILE A 753 7.07 3.71 -11.15
CA ILE A 753 7.07 2.63 -10.17
C ILE A 753 5.64 2.60 -9.64
N SER A 754 5.04 1.41 -9.57
CA SER A 754 3.71 1.28 -8.96
C SER A 754 3.80 1.70 -7.48
N ASN A 755 2.79 2.43 -7.01
CA ASN A 755 2.79 3.10 -5.70
C ASN A 755 2.90 2.11 -4.52
N THR A 756 2.62 0.84 -4.75
CA THR A 756 2.75 -0.24 -3.74
C THR A 756 4.20 -0.74 -3.56
N ARG A 757 5.14 -0.36 -4.43
CA ARG A 757 6.51 -0.93 -4.43
C ARG A 757 7.54 -0.17 -3.63
N ILE A 758 7.28 1.09 -3.30
CA ILE A 758 8.12 1.89 -2.42
C ILE A 758 7.20 2.46 -1.36
N ARG A 759 7.33 1.99 -0.13
CA ARG A 759 6.50 2.39 1.02
C ARG A 759 7.38 2.62 2.25
N ASP A 760 6.88 3.44 3.16
CA ASP A 760 7.52 3.78 4.43
C ASP A 760 8.97 4.27 4.26
N ILE A 761 9.16 5.25 3.37
CA ILE A 761 10.40 5.96 3.11
C ILE A 761 10.20 7.46 3.27
N GLU A 762 10.75 8.02 4.35
CA GLU A 762 10.67 9.45 4.64
C GLU A 762 11.84 10.23 4.03
N ILE A 763 12.93 9.55 3.68
CA ILE A 763 14.16 10.18 3.17
C ILE A 763 14.64 9.48 1.90
N ILE A 764 14.79 10.24 0.81
CA ILE A 764 15.49 9.79 -0.40
C ILE A 764 16.83 10.51 -0.52
N ASP A 765 17.91 9.75 -0.55
CA ASP A 765 19.28 10.23 -0.71
C ASP A 765 19.82 9.92 -2.10
N ILE A 766 19.91 10.96 -2.94
CA ILE A 766 20.35 10.87 -4.33
C ILE A 766 21.83 11.22 -4.54
N ARG A 767 22.62 11.46 -3.47
CA ARG A 767 24.03 11.90 -3.60
C ARG A 767 24.90 10.94 -4.42
N GLY A 768 24.77 9.64 -4.20
CA GLY A 768 25.50 8.59 -4.92
C GLY A 768 27.00 8.85 -5.15
N SER A 769 27.55 8.32 -6.25
CA SER A 769 28.94 8.56 -6.70
C SER A 769 29.06 9.63 -7.81
N GLY A 770 27.95 10.26 -8.18
CA GLY A 770 27.87 11.35 -9.15
C GLY A 770 26.42 11.79 -9.35
N ASN A 771 26.18 12.70 -10.30
CA ASN A 771 24.88 13.36 -10.47
C ASN A 771 23.73 12.38 -10.75
N ASN A 772 22.72 12.36 -9.91
CA ASN A 772 21.51 11.56 -10.06
C ASN A 772 20.25 12.44 -10.17
N THR A 773 19.13 11.81 -10.51
CA THR A 773 17.83 12.50 -10.66
C THR A 773 16.74 11.76 -9.92
N LEU A 774 15.96 12.48 -9.13
CA LEU A 774 14.68 12.03 -8.59
C LEU A 774 13.55 12.70 -9.38
N LYS A 775 12.54 11.94 -9.81
CA LYS A 775 11.32 12.47 -10.41
C LYS A 775 10.11 11.94 -9.65
N LEU A 776 9.21 12.84 -9.27
CA LEU A 776 8.02 12.52 -8.49
C LEU A 776 6.86 13.49 -8.76
N ASN A 777 5.65 13.06 -8.43
CA ASN A 777 4.42 13.84 -8.37
C ASN A 777 3.84 13.84 -6.94
N LEU A 778 2.61 14.32 -6.75
CA LEU A 778 1.99 14.38 -5.41
C LEU A 778 1.72 12.98 -4.86
N ASN A 779 1.11 12.11 -5.65
CA ASN A 779 0.72 10.76 -5.24
C ASN A 779 1.99 9.99 -4.83
N ASP A 780 3.04 10.03 -5.65
CA ASP A 780 4.34 9.43 -5.31
C ASP A 780 4.93 9.91 -3.95
N LEU A 781 4.60 11.12 -3.48
CA LEU A 781 5.05 11.62 -2.17
C LEU A 781 4.18 11.10 -1.04
N LEU A 782 2.87 11.04 -1.25
CA LEU A 782 1.89 10.57 -0.27
C LEU A 782 2.02 9.06 -0.07
N ASP A 783 2.24 8.32 -1.15
CA ASP A 783 2.39 6.86 -1.11
C ASP A 783 3.76 6.43 -0.59
N ALA A 784 4.73 7.36 -0.52
CA ALA A 784 6.07 7.05 -0.08
C ALA A 784 6.14 6.68 1.41
N SER A 785 5.24 7.17 2.26
CA SER A 785 5.25 6.90 3.70
C SER A 785 3.84 6.94 4.29
N THR A 786 3.49 5.93 5.08
CA THR A 786 2.21 5.88 5.81
C THR A 786 2.20 6.76 7.06
N SER A 787 3.38 7.10 7.61
CA SER A 787 3.50 7.84 8.88
C SER A 787 3.63 9.36 8.68
N THR A 788 3.92 9.82 7.46
CA THR A 788 4.08 11.26 7.22
C THR A 788 3.87 11.67 5.78
N ASN A 789 3.18 12.81 5.62
CA ASN A 789 3.05 13.51 4.36
C ASN A 789 4.26 14.41 4.04
N ILE A 790 5.47 14.07 4.52
CA ILE A 790 6.69 14.86 4.34
C ILE A 790 7.84 13.98 3.81
N LEU A 791 8.20 14.19 2.55
CA LEU A 791 9.36 13.55 1.94
C LEU A 791 10.58 14.46 1.97
N LYS A 792 11.71 13.95 2.47
CA LYS A 792 13.00 14.67 2.53
C LYS A 792 13.93 14.15 1.45
N VAL A 793 14.60 15.07 0.75
CA VAL A 793 15.55 14.72 -0.33
C VAL A 793 16.92 15.27 -0.01
N LEU A 794 17.90 14.36 0.11
CA LEU A 794 19.32 14.68 0.24
C LEU A 794 20.00 14.58 -1.12
N GLY A 795 20.81 15.57 -1.46
CA GLY A 795 21.52 15.62 -2.75
C GLY A 795 22.66 16.64 -2.71
N ASP A 796 23.60 16.49 -3.63
CA ASP A 796 24.76 17.36 -3.77
C ASP A 796 24.72 18.22 -5.05
N SER A 797 25.81 18.96 -5.28
CA SER A 797 25.91 19.85 -6.42
C SER A 797 26.04 19.06 -7.73
N GLY A 798 24.94 18.91 -8.45
CA GLY A 798 24.87 18.16 -9.69
C GLY A 798 23.61 17.32 -9.81
N ASP A 799 23.03 16.97 -8.65
CA ASP A 799 21.77 16.26 -8.55
C ASP A 799 20.59 17.13 -8.99
N THR A 800 19.56 16.46 -9.49
CA THR A 800 18.32 17.10 -9.95
C THR A 800 17.09 16.47 -9.31
N VAL A 801 16.15 17.31 -8.86
CA VAL A 801 14.80 16.87 -8.48
C VAL A 801 13.81 17.47 -9.48
N SER A 802 13.01 16.60 -10.10
CA SER A 802 11.96 16.95 -11.04
C SER A 802 10.60 16.73 -10.39
N ILE A 803 9.85 17.80 -10.17
CA ILE A 803 8.55 17.75 -9.49
C ILE A 803 7.41 18.20 -10.38
N SER A 804 6.22 17.66 -10.12
CA SER A 804 4.94 18.13 -10.65
C SER A 804 3.99 18.46 -9.51
N GLY A 805 3.30 19.61 -9.59
CA GLY A 805 2.25 19.98 -8.63
C GLY A 805 2.72 20.63 -7.33
N PHE A 806 4.02 20.74 -7.08
CA PHE A 806 4.56 21.40 -5.89
C PHE A 806 5.03 22.83 -6.19
N ILE A 807 4.84 23.74 -5.23
CA ILE A 807 5.29 25.13 -5.34
C ILE A 807 6.29 25.43 -4.22
N LYS A 808 7.43 26.04 -4.56
CA LYS A 808 8.40 26.48 -3.55
C LYS A 808 7.77 27.53 -2.64
N VAL A 809 7.83 27.32 -1.33
CA VAL A 809 7.35 28.29 -0.34
C VAL A 809 8.44 29.35 -0.13
N SER A 810 8.21 30.56 -0.64
CA SER A 810 9.19 31.63 -0.58
C SER A 810 9.53 32.04 0.87
N GLY A 811 10.82 32.05 1.20
CA GLY A 811 11.32 32.49 2.51
C GLY A 811 11.18 31.47 3.64
N ILE A 812 10.68 30.26 3.35
CA ILE A 812 10.64 29.16 4.32
C ILE A 812 11.74 28.16 4.01
N THR A 813 12.57 27.90 5.02
CA THR A 813 13.60 26.86 5.02
C THR A 813 13.49 26.06 6.30
N ARG A 814 13.79 24.78 6.25
CA ARG A 814 13.86 23.90 7.43
C ARG A 814 15.31 23.47 7.62
N THR A 815 15.76 23.36 8.86
CA THR A 815 17.10 22.88 9.18
C THR A 815 16.96 21.72 10.16
N GLU A 816 17.47 20.56 9.78
CA GLU A 816 17.54 19.38 10.62
C GLU A 816 18.98 18.88 10.63
N GLY A 817 19.56 18.78 11.83
CA GLY A 817 21.00 18.53 11.97
C GLY A 817 21.82 19.57 11.22
N ASP A 818 22.72 19.11 10.35
CA ASP A 818 23.59 19.96 9.53
C ASP A 818 23.03 20.25 8.13
N VAL A 819 21.81 19.78 7.82
CA VAL A 819 21.18 19.94 6.50
C VAL A 819 20.14 21.05 6.54
N THR A 820 20.19 21.95 5.56
CA THR A 820 19.16 22.99 5.35
C THR A 820 18.41 22.70 4.05
N TYR A 821 17.08 22.71 4.15
CA TYR A 821 16.15 22.37 3.08
C TYR A 821 15.37 23.59 2.60
N ASP A 822 15.17 23.67 1.30
CA ASP A 822 14.09 24.45 0.69
C ASP A 822 12.78 23.65 0.78
N VAL A 823 11.67 24.31 1.12
CA VAL A 823 10.36 23.67 1.28
C VAL A 823 9.48 23.92 0.05
N TYR A 824 8.87 22.86 -0.45
CA TYR A 824 7.87 22.88 -1.52
C TYR A 824 6.57 22.25 -1.00
N THR A 825 5.41 22.82 -1.31
CA THR A 825 4.12 22.32 -0.83
C THR A 825 3.12 22.14 -1.98
N HIS A 826 2.15 21.24 -1.78
CA HIS A 826 0.97 21.13 -2.64
C HIS A 826 -0.19 21.92 -2.01
N GLY A 827 -0.71 22.93 -2.73
CA GLY A 827 -1.70 23.88 -2.20
C GLY A 827 -1.10 25.06 -1.39
N TYR A 828 -1.86 26.15 -1.26
CA TYR A 828 -1.39 27.46 -0.76
C TYR A 828 -1.18 27.57 0.77
N ALA A 829 -1.00 26.46 1.50
CA ALA A 829 -0.89 26.49 2.96
C ALA A 829 0.49 26.01 3.45
N SER A 830 1.10 26.81 4.32
CA SER A 830 2.47 26.66 4.85
C SER A 830 2.54 25.93 6.20
N THR A 831 1.66 24.96 6.46
CA THR A 831 1.58 24.27 7.76
C THR A 831 2.20 22.88 7.69
N ASP A 832 2.80 22.43 8.80
CA ASP A 832 3.49 21.13 8.97
C ASP A 832 2.54 19.91 8.96
N THR A 833 1.32 20.07 8.42
CA THR A 833 0.22 19.09 8.45
C THR A 833 -0.33 18.83 7.03
N LYS A 834 0.48 19.07 6.00
CA LYS A 834 0.10 18.91 4.58
C LYS A 834 1.30 18.43 3.79
N ALA A 835 1.03 17.71 2.70
CA ALA A 835 2.01 17.22 1.72
C ALA A 835 3.13 18.24 1.43
N ALA A 836 4.35 17.92 1.86
CA ALA A 836 5.52 18.79 1.72
C ALA A 836 6.76 18.03 1.28
N LEU A 837 7.48 18.59 0.31
CA LEU A 837 8.77 18.10 -0.14
C LEU A 837 9.88 19.01 0.36
N TRP A 838 10.83 18.46 1.12
CA TRP A 838 11.96 19.19 1.69
C TRP A 838 13.23 18.80 0.93
N VAL A 839 13.74 19.71 0.10
CA VAL A 839 14.91 19.42 -0.76
C VAL A 839 16.14 20.14 -0.23
N GLN A 840 17.23 19.40 -0.01
CA GLN A 840 18.49 19.95 0.47
C GLN A 840 18.97 21.09 -0.44
N GLN A 841 19.39 22.22 0.17
CA GLN A 841 19.92 23.35 -0.59
C GLN A 841 21.18 22.94 -1.37
N GLY A 842 21.22 23.32 -2.64
CA GLY A 842 22.30 22.97 -3.58
C GLY A 842 21.89 21.99 -4.67
N VAL A 843 20.76 21.29 -4.49
CA VAL A 843 20.14 20.43 -5.51
C VAL A 843 19.44 21.28 -6.58
N SER A 844 19.57 20.88 -7.85
CA SER A 844 18.91 21.57 -8.97
C SER A 844 17.44 21.16 -9.07
N MET A 845 16.53 22.13 -9.13
CA MET A 845 15.11 21.83 -9.36
C MET A 845 14.75 21.99 -10.84
N LYS A 846 13.98 21.04 -11.38
CA LYS A 846 13.26 21.17 -12.64
C LYS A 846 11.77 21.12 -12.36
N ASP A 847 11.09 22.24 -12.56
CA ASP A 847 9.66 22.34 -12.30
C ASP A 847 8.88 22.02 -13.59
N MET A 848 8.06 20.97 -13.57
CA MET A 848 7.17 20.60 -14.67
C MET A 848 5.84 21.35 -14.53
N HIS A 849 5.85 22.67 -14.72
CA HIS A 849 4.62 23.47 -14.67
C HIS A 849 3.62 23.02 -15.75
N ARG A 850 2.41 22.63 -15.33
CA ARG A 850 1.28 22.26 -16.22
C ARG A 850 0.48 23.47 -16.73
N GLY A 851 1.15 24.52 -17.20
CA GLY A 851 0.51 25.68 -17.85
C GLY A 851 1.13 27.05 -17.56
N PHE A 852 0.56 28.10 -18.15
CA PHE A 852 0.98 29.50 -17.98
C PHE A 852 -0.22 30.47 -18.00
N VAL A 853 -0.09 31.62 -17.35
CA VAL A 853 -1.10 32.68 -17.37
C VAL A 853 -0.90 33.62 -18.57
N ILE A 854 -1.98 34.07 -19.21
CA ILE A 854 -1.97 35.11 -20.25
C ILE A 854 -2.56 36.41 -19.69
N ASN A 855 -1.71 37.40 -19.41
CA ASN A 855 -2.11 38.67 -18.83
C ASN A 855 -2.56 39.69 -19.89
N GLY A 856 -3.70 40.35 -19.64
CA GLY A 856 -4.24 41.40 -20.49
C GLY A 856 -3.32 42.61 -20.69
N LYS A 857 -3.53 43.35 -21.79
CA LYS A 857 -2.67 44.49 -22.17
C LYS A 857 -3.05 45.81 -21.49
N VAL A 858 -4.32 46.22 -21.60
CA VAL A 858 -4.83 47.52 -21.13
C VAL A 858 -6.15 47.31 -20.39
N ALA A 859 -6.39 48.07 -19.33
CA ALA A 859 -7.66 48.07 -18.61
C ALA A 859 -8.81 48.49 -19.54
N GLY A 860 -9.91 47.75 -19.52
CA GLY A 860 -11.10 48.03 -20.35
C GLY A 860 -11.14 47.27 -21.68
N ASP A 861 -10.03 46.73 -22.17
CA ASP A 861 -9.99 45.95 -23.43
C ASP A 861 -10.81 44.65 -23.37
N GLN A 862 -11.04 44.13 -22.16
CA GLN A 862 -11.67 42.84 -21.86
C GLN A 862 -11.03 41.68 -22.65
N SER A 863 -9.70 41.64 -22.70
CA SER A 863 -8.98 40.47 -23.22
C SER A 863 -9.38 39.21 -22.42
N GLY A 864 -9.69 38.12 -23.12
CA GLY A 864 -10.26 36.91 -22.54
C GLY A 864 -11.78 36.83 -22.64
N TYR A 865 -12.43 37.80 -23.30
CA TYR A 865 -13.89 37.77 -23.54
C TYR A 865 -14.32 36.55 -24.34
N SER A 866 -13.49 36.14 -25.30
CA SER A 866 -13.64 34.90 -26.07
C SER A 866 -12.26 34.28 -26.22
N VAL A 867 -12.14 32.99 -25.96
CA VAL A 867 -10.89 32.23 -26.10
C VAL A 867 -11.18 30.93 -26.85
N SER A 868 -10.21 30.46 -27.62
CA SER A 868 -10.28 29.17 -28.30
C SER A 868 -8.87 28.64 -28.58
N SER A 869 -8.76 27.35 -28.89
CA SER A 869 -7.58 26.84 -29.59
C SER A 869 -7.51 27.51 -30.96
N ALA A 870 -6.29 27.81 -31.41
CA ALA A 870 -5.99 28.32 -32.73
C ALA A 870 -5.55 27.20 -33.69
N GLY A 871 -5.17 26.01 -33.18
CA GLY A 871 -4.41 25.01 -33.94
C GLY A 871 -2.95 25.44 -34.11
N ASP A 872 -2.16 24.74 -34.92
CA ASP A 872 -0.77 25.11 -35.21
C ASP A 872 -0.73 26.17 -36.32
N VAL A 873 -0.90 27.44 -35.95
CA VAL A 873 -0.99 28.53 -36.95
C VAL A 873 0.38 28.99 -37.42
N ASN A 874 1.46 28.53 -36.78
CA ASN A 874 2.83 28.97 -37.07
C ASN A 874 3.71 27.86 -37.69
N GLY A 875 3.28 26.60 -37.60
CA GLY A 875 3.91 25.41 -38.17
C GLY A 875 5.05 24.85 -37.31
N ASP A 876 5.07 25.11 -36.00
CA ASP A 876 6.11 24.64 -35.07
C ASP A 876 5.81 23.29 -34.41
N GLY A 877 4.63 22.72 -34.68
CA GLY A 877 4.17 21.44 -34.15
C GLY A 877 3.49 21.53 -32.78
N LEU A 878 3.27 22.74 -32.25
CA LEU A 878 2.48 22.99 -31.04
C LEU A 878 1.17 23.72 -31.40
N ASP A 879 0.07 23.32 -30.75
CA ASP A 879 -1.18 24.07 -30.88
C ASP A 879 -1.05 25.46 -30.23
N ASP A 880 -1.50 26.47 -30.95
CA ASP A 880 -1.55 27.86 -30.54
C ASP A 880 -2.92 28.22 -29.92
N LEU A 881 -3.02 29.42 -29.33
CA LEU A 881 -4.25 29.93 -28.69
C LEU A 881 -4.68 31.26 -29.31
N ILE A 882 -5.99 31.53 -29.36
CA ILE A 882 -6.52 32.85 -29.74
C ILE A 882 -7.35 33.47 -28.61
N VAL A 883 -7.05 34.72 -28.28
CA VAL A 883 -7.67 35.49 -27.19
C VAL A 883 -8.29 36.77 -27.74
N GLY A 884 -9.60 36.88 -27.64
CA GLY A 884 -10.38 38.05 -28.04
C GLY A 884 -10.40 39.17 -27.01
N ALA A 885 -10.30 40.41 -27.47
CA ALA A 885 -10.37 41.66 -26.71
C ALA A 885 -11.27 42.68 -27.44
N PRO A 886 -12.61 42.50 -27.37
CA PRO A 886 -13.55 43.23 -28.22
C PRO A 886 -13.61 44.73 -27.98
N PHE A 887 -13.14 45.22 -26.83
CA PHE A 887 -13.16 46.64 -26.50
C PHE A 887 -11.80 47.31 -26.63
N ALA A 888 -10.81 46.61 -27.20
CA ALA A 888 -9.50 47.18 -27.42
C ALA A 888 -9.54 48.30 -28.48
N ASP A 889 -8.98 49.45 -28.12
CA ASP A 889 -8.89 50.61 -29.01
C ASP A 889 -7.74 50.45 -30.03
N LEU A 890 -7.97 50.93 -31.25
CA LEU A 890 -6.97 50.94 -32.33
C LEU A 890 -6.76 52.35 -32.88
N SER A 891 -5.66 53.01 -32.49
CA SER A 891 -5.16 54.26 -33.09
C SER A 891 -6.24 55.29 -33.43
N GLY A 892 -7.08 55.66 -32.45
CA GLY A 892 -8.16 56.64 -32.62
C GLY A 892 -9.52 56.06 -32.98
N LYS A 893 -9.64 54.74 -33.12
CA LYS A 893 -10.92 54.02 -33.31
C LYS A 893 -11.31 53.33 -32.00
N SER A 894 -12.34 53.85 -31.35
CA SER A 894 -12.85 53.29 -30.10
C SER A 894 -13.50 51.93 -30.34
N ASN A 895 -13.25 50.94 -29.47
CA ASN A 895 -13.85 49.60 -29.51
C ASN A 895 -13.75 48.91 -30.89
N ALA A 896 -12.70 49.19 -31.66
CA ALA A 896 -12.47 48.45 -32.91
C ALA A 896 -12.26 46.95 -32.63
N GLY A 897 -11.70 46.64 -31.45
CA GLY A 897 -11.45 45.30 -30.98
C GLY A 897 -10.12 44.75 -31.51
N LYS A 898 -9.58 43.76 -30.81
CA LYS A 898 -8.38 43.01 -31.20
C LYS A 898 -8.55 41.54 -30.85
N SER A 899 -7.83 40.69 -31.56
CA SER A 899 -7.55 39.33 -31.13
C SER A 899 -6.04 39.13 -31.03
N TYR A 900 -5.60 38.35 -30.06
CA TYR A 900 -4.21 38.01 -29.84
C TYR A 900 -4.03 36.53 -30.09
N VAL A 901 -3.20 36.19 -31.07
CA VAL A 901 -2.74 34.83 -31.27
C VAL A 901 -1.51 34.65 -30.39
N VAL A 902 -1.51 33.60 -29.60
CA VAL A 902 -0.50 33.29 -28.60
C VAL A 902 0.12 31.95 -28.98
N PHE A 903 1.41 31.95 -29.28
CA PHE A 903 2.07 30.74 -29.74
C PHE A 903 2.23 29.72 -28.61
N GLY A 904 2.03 28.44 -28.94
CA GLY A 904 2.26 27.31 -28.05
C GLY A 904 3.69 27.28 -27.53
N LYS A 905 3.88 26.81 -26.29
CA LYS A 905 5.21 26.65 -25.68
C LYS A 905 5.21 25.61 -24.57
N ALA A 906 6.37 25.02 -24.34
CA ALA A 906 6.57 23.97 -23.33
C ALA A 906 6.92 24.49 -21.92
N ASP A 907 7.27 25.78 -21.78
CA ASP A 907 7.60 26.37 -20.47
C ASP A 907 6.39 27.10 -19.84
N GLY A 908 6.31 27.08 -18.51
CA GLY A 908 5.21 27.68 -17.74
C GLY A 908 5.27 29.20 -17.53
N SER A 909 6.17 29.94 -18.20
CA SER A 909 6.30 31.38 -17.97
C SER A 909 5.05 32.17 -18.39
N ALA A 910 4.61 33.16 -17.62
CA ALA A 910 3.43 33.95 -17.98
C ALA A 910 3.65 34.73 -19.29
N ILE A 911 2.63 34.78 -20.15
CA ILE A 911 2.60 35.58 -21.37
C ILE A 911 1.87 36.90 -21.08
N ASN A 912 2.45 38.02 -21.51
CA ASN A 912 1.78 39.32 -21.44
C ASN A 912 1.36 39.75 -22.84
N LEU A 913 0.07 40.04 -23.06
CA LEU A 913 -0.43 40.50 -24.37
C LEU A 913 0.21 41.82 -24.83
N SER A 914 0.80 42.59 -23.89
CA SER A 914 1.63 43.75 -24.20
C SER A 914 2.90 43.41 -24.97
N ALA A 915 3.51 42.24 -24.72
CA ALA A 915 4.69 41.76 -25.42
C ALA A 915 4.33 41.31 -26.84
N ILE A 916 3.21 40.61 -27.03
CA ILE A 916 2.71 40.22 -28.35
C ILE A 916 2.38 41.45 -29.21
N ALA A 917 1.83 42.50 -28.60
CA ALA A 917 1.48 43.74 -29.27
C ALA A 917 2.61 44.78 -29.37
N ALA A 918 3.85 44.42 -29.05
CA ALA A 918 5.00 45.32 -29.14
C ALA A 918 5.39 45.57 -30.60
N THR A 919 5.60 46.83 -30.98
CA THR A 919 5.83 47.22 -32.39
C THR A 919 7.25 46.93 -32.90
N ASN A 920 8.23 46.73 -32.01
CA ASN A 920 9.64 46.56 -32.38
C ASN A 920 10.30 45.29 -31.80
N ASN A 921 9.54 44.44 -31.08
CA ASN A 921 10.05 43.21 -30.47
C ASN A 921 8.90 42.29 -30.02
N SER A 922 7.96 41.99 -30.92
CA SER A 922 6.85 41.08 -30.60
C SER A 922 7.38 39.64 -30.46
N THR A 923 7.08 39.02 -29.33
CA THR A 923 7.48 37.64 -29.00
C THR A 923 6.26 36.83 -28.56
N GLY A 924 6.22 35.55 -28.91
CA GLY A 924 5.21 34.61 -28.43
C GLY A 924 3.83 34.73 -29.10
N GLY A 925 3.75 35.31 -30.31
CA GLY A 925 2.50 35.40 -31.06
C GLY A 925 2.39 36.62 -31.99
N PHE A 926 1.16 36.94 -32.43
CA PHE A 926 0.84 38.14 -33.20
C PHE A 926 -0.56 38.70 -32.89
N VAL A 927 -0.83 39.94 -33.33
CA VAL A 927 -2.11 40.63 -33.12
C VAL A 927 -2.92 40.70 -34.39
N ILE A 928 -4.23 40.47 -34.29
CA ILE A 928 -5.24 40.75 -35.31
C ILE A 928 -6.01 42.01 -34.88
N ASN A 929 -5.86 43.10 -35.63
CA ASN A 929 -6.46 44.39 -35.34
C ASN A 929 -7.81 44.56 -36.04
N GLY A 930 -8.82 45.05 -35.32
CA GLY A 930 -10.12 45.43 -35.86
C GLY A 930 -10.08 46.50 -36.95
N GLU A 931 -11.15 46.61 -37.74
CA GLU A 931 -11.20 47.49 -38.91
C GLU A 931 -11.64 48.92 -38.55
N ALA A 932 -12.84 49.11 -38.03
CA ALA A 932 -13.47 50.42 -37.77
C ALA A 932 -13.88 50.58 -36.29
N ALA A 933 -14.23 51.81 -35.90
CA ALA A 933 -14.72 52.06 -34.55
C ALA A 933 -16.03 51.30 -34.31
N ASP A 934 -16.19 50.75 -33.10
CA ASP A 934 -17.32 49.95 -32.64
C ASP A 934 -17.56 48.60 -33.34
N ASP A 935 -16.64 48.14 -34.19
CA ASP A 935 -16.70 46.80 -34.82
C ASP A 935 -16.69 45.65 -33.80
N ARG A 936 -16.02 45.87 -32.67
CA ARG A 936 -15.82 44.90 -31.58
C ARG A 936 -15.27 43.56 -32.06
N SER A 937 -14.28 43.59 -32.97
CA SER A 937 -13.64 42.37 -33.43
C SER A 937 -12.97 41.63 -32.28
N GLY A 938 -13.02 40.29 -32.27
CA GLY A 938 -12.56 39.50 -31.14
C GLY A 938 -13.62 39.26 -30.08
N TYR A 939 -14.88 39.64 -30.34
CA TYR A 939 -16.02 39.26 -29.50
C TYR A 939 -16.30 37.75 -29.55
N SER A 940 -15.99 37.12 -30.68
CA SER A 940 -16.02 35.66 -30.88
C SER A 940 -14.83 35.27 -31.71
N VAL A 941 -14.03 34.31 -31.24
CA VAL A 941 -12.85 33.77 -31.94
C VAL A 941 -12.88 32.24 -31.94
N SER A 942 -12.33 31.63 -32.99
CA SER A 942 -12.14 30.17 -33.06
C SER A 942 -11.02 29.85 -34.06
N SER A 943 -10.43 28.65 -33.97
CA SER A 943 -9.78 28.02 -35.12
C SER A 943 -10.81 27.75 -36.22
N ALA A 944 -10.36 27.85 -37.47
CA ALA A 944 -11.07 27.44 -38.67
C ALA A 944 -10.50 26.13 -39.26
N GLY A 945 -9.41 25.59 -38.69
CA GLY A 945 -8.58 24.55 -39.31
C GLY A 945 -7.78 25.09 -40.50
N ASP A 946 -6.97 24.26 -41.15
CA ASP A 946 -6.32 24.58 -42.44
C ASP A 946 -7.35 24.61 -43.58
N ILE A 947 -7.99 25.76 -43.80
CA ILE A 947 -9.04 25.88 -44.83
C ILE A 947 -8.47 26.17 -46.22
N ASN A 948 -7.22 26.61 -46.30
CA ASN A 948 -6.56 26.97 -47.55
C ASN A 948 -5.64 25.84 -48.09
N GLY A 949 -5.35 24.83 -47.28
CA GLY A 949 -4.55 23.66 -47.61
C GLY A 949 -3.03 23.90 -47.59
N ASP A 950 -2.53 24.90 -46.88
CA ASP A 950 -1.11 25.25 -46.80
C ASP A 950 -0.35 24.55 -45.68
N GLY A 951 -1.06 23.78 -44.84
CA GLY A 951 -0.50 23.03 -43.72
C GLY A 951 -0.39 23.82 -42.43
N LEU A 952 -0.89 25.06 -42.37
CA LEU A 952 -1.06 25.85 -41.15
C LEU A 952 -2.53 25.96 -40.80
N ASP A 953 -2.88 25.92 -39.52
CA ASP A 953 -4.26 26.18 -39.11
C ASP A 953 -4.64 27.66 -39.30
N ASP A 954 -5.88 27.89 -39.77
CA ASP A 954 -6.44 29.21 -39.98
C ASP A 954 -7.39 29.61 -38.85
N LEU A 955 -7.74 30.90 -38.78
CA LEU A 955 -8.50 31.48 -37.67
C LEU A 955 -9.76 32.17 -38.18
N ILE A 956 -10.84 32.13 -37.40
CA ILE A 956 -12.06 32.92 -37.66
C ILE A 956 -12.32 33.91 -36.53
N VAL A 957 -12.54 35.18 -36.89
CA VAL A 957 -12.76 36.29 -35.95
C VAL A 957 -14.07 37.02 -36.29
N GLY A 958 -14.98 37.07 -35.33
CA GLY A 958 -16.24 37.80 -35.43
C GLY A 958 -16.11 39.28 -35.03
N ALA A 959 -16.72 40.16 -35.82
CA ALA A 959 -16.85 41.60 -35.61
C ALA A 959 -18.32 42.02 -35.79
N TRP A 960 -19.15 41.69 -34.80
CA TRP A 960 -20.61 41.83 -34.89
C TRP A 960 -21.09 43.29 -34.95
N GLY A 961 -20.27 44.25 -34.48
CA GLY A 961 -20.59 45.67 -34.52
C GLY A 961 -20.38 46.34 -35.87
N SER A 962 -19.70 45.65 -36.80
CA SER A 962 -19.34 46.19 -38.11
C SER A 962 -20.55 46.63 -38.94
N GLN A 963 -20.36 47.70 -39.73
CA GLN A 963 -21.37 48.28 -40.64
C GLN A 963 -22.73 48.51 -39.97
N ILE A 964 -22.74 49.22 -38.83
CA ILE A 964 -23.96 49.55 -38.08
C ILE A 964 -24.73 48.26 -37.72
N TRP A 965 -24.07 47.35 -37.00
CA TRP A 965 -24.65 46.10 -36.50
C TRP A 965 -25.08 45.08 -37.56
N THR A 966 -24.66 45.25 -38.82
CA THR A 966 -24.82 44.21 -39.85
C THR A 966 -23.88 43.03 -39.58
N GLY A 967 -22.71 43.31 -38.98
CA GLY A 967 -21.71 42.34 -38.58
C GLY A 967 -20.82 41.87 -39.73
N LYS A 968 -19.59 41.45 -39.41
CA LYS A 968 -18.66 40.76 -40.31
C LYS A 968 -17.98 39.59 -39.59
N SER A 969 -17.57 38.59 -40.35
CA SER A 969 -16.67 37.52 -39.90
C SER A 969 -15.48 37.46 -40.84
N TYR A 970 -14.30 37.32 -40.27
CA TYR A 970 -13.04 37.30 -41.01
C TYR A 970 -12.37 35.95 -40.83
N VAL A 971 -11.95 35.33 -41.93
CA VAL A 971 -10.97 34.25 -41.87
C VAL A 971 -9.57 34.84 -42.06
N VAL A 972 -8.66 34.45 -41.18
CA VAL A 972 -7.29 34.93 -41.11
C VAL A 972 -6.38 33.73 -41.24
N PHE A 973 -5.57 33.70 -42.30
CA PHE A 973 -4.70 32.56 -42.55
C PHE A 973 -3.51 32.50 -41.58
N GLY A 974 -3.11 31.28 -41.24
CA GLY A 974 -1.93 30.98 -40.42
C GLY A 974 -0.64 31.56 -41.01
N LYS A 975 0.34 31.88 -40.15
CA LYS A 975 1.68 32.32 -40.57
C LYS A 975 2.73 32.19 -39.47
N ALA A 976 3.94 31.84 -39.88
CA ALA A 976 5.10 31.68 -38.98
C ALA A 976 5.69 32.99 -38.40
N ASN A 977 5.39 34.17 -38.96
CA ASN A 977 5.97 35.44 -38.50
C ASN A 977 5.07 36.18 -37.51
N SER A 978 5.64 37.02 -36.64
CA SER A 978 4.91 37.73 -35.56
C SER A 978 4.31 39.09 -35.98
N SER A 979 4.24 39.39 -37.28
CA SER A 979 3.71 40.67 -37.77
C SER A 979 2.20 40.81 -37.51
N ALA A 980 1.71 42.01 -37.19
CA ALA A 980 0.29 42.22 -36.95
C ALA A 980 -0.54 42.17 -38.25
N ILE A 981 -1.73 41.59 -38.18
CA ILE A 981 -2.72 41.58 -39.27
C ILE A 981 -3.76 42.67 -38.99
N ASN A 982 -4.16 43.41 -40.01
CA ASN A 982 -5.27 44.36 -39.91
C ASN A 982 -6.45 43.81 -40.71
N LEU A 983 -7.62 43.66 -40.09
CA LEU A 983 -8.81 43.13 -40.75
C LEU A 983 -9.26 44.00 -41.93
N SER A 984 -8.91 45.29 -41.93
CA SER A 984 -9.12 46.21 -43.07
C SER A 984 -8.36 45.79 -44.35
N ALA A 985 -7.37 44.91 -44.26
CA ALA A 985 -6.61 44.40 -45.39
C ALA A 985 -7.20 43.13 -45.99
N ILE A 986 -8.22 42.54 -45.36
CA ILE A 986 -8.92 41.36 -45.86
C ILE A 986 -10.08 41.87 -46.73
N VAL A 987 -9.98 41.64 -48.04
CA VAL A 987 -10.82 42.30 -49.05
C VAL A 987 -12.28 41.85 -48.96
N ASP A 988 -13.18 42.83 -48.84
CA ASP A 988 -14.62 42.67 -49.03
C ASP A 988 -14.94 42.73 -50.53
N ALA A 989 -15.51 41.66 -51.08
CA ALA A 989 -15.80 41.54 -52.51
C ALA A 989 -16.79 42.63 -53.02
N ASP A 990 -17.53 43.28 -52.12
CA ASP A 990 -18.51 44.31 -52.47
C ASP A 990 -17.93 45.75 -52.48
N ASN A 991 -16.62 45.96 -52.28
CA ASN A 991 -16.01 47.30 -52.39
C ASN A 991 -14.57 47.28 -52.96
N PRO A 992 -14.39 47.27 -54.30
CA PRO A 992 -13.11 46.95 -54.95
C PRO A 992 -12.14 48.15 -55.05
N THR A 993 -12.05 49.01 -54.03
CA THR A 993 -11.16 50.19 -54.06
C THR A 993 -10.11 50.21 -52.96
N ALA A 994 -9.33 49.15 -52.83
CA ALA A 994 -7.95 49.25 -52.33
C ALA A 994 -7.11 48.02 -52.76
N GLY A 995 -6.26 48.24 -53.78
CA GLY A 995 -4.96 47.58 -54.00
C GLY A 995 -4.86 46.05 -53.90
N ALA A 996 -4.71 45.42 -55.06
CA ALA A 996 -4.18 44.06 -55.18
C ALA A 996 -2.85 43.87 -54.43
N LEU A 997 -2.72 42.73 -53.73
CA LEU A 997 -1.47 42.06 -53.44
C LEU A 997 -1.54 40.65 -54.00
#